data_AF-A0A923L7M8-F1
#
_entry.id   AF-A0A923L7M8-F1
#
_cell.length_a   1.000
_cell.length_b   1.000
_cell.length_c   1.000
_cell.angle_alpha   90.00
_cell.angle_beta   90.00
_cell.angle_gamma   90.00
#
_symmetry.space_group_name_H-M   'P 1'
#
loop_
_entity.id
_entity.type
_entity.pdbx_description
1 polymer ?
#
loop_
_entity_poly.entity_id
_entity_poly.type
_entity_poly.pdbx_seq_one_letter_code
_entity_poly.pdbx_strand_id
1 'polypeptide(L)'
;MNRKWLSGFLVGVLALSSFTPVVGAERSPIADARSASSNKYEPVVTVGPSGKTILTNEESTKIGPGMELTAFERFDARGWLNGEVMTIDLGHRAVSTDLLYSGVVTDAKPVSELVKQSGAVAGVNGDFFDINNTNAPSGAMIQNGSLLKGPQGSHTLTAGVDENGIGSISNLFLEGTVQLPSGSVELAALNQSSIPTGGIGLYTSVWGQAQRPGGSTGYEVVVRDGVVASTSSQVGRGEIEEGSFVLVGREAGANKLQSISVGDEVAVSYAPKVDGDSLMNFAIGGNAILVENGEVPRRLDDSTTAPRTAVGFSEDGQTMVLVVVDGRQSNSRGMTLKELGQLMAEFGAHQALNIDGGGSTTMVARMPGKEDAEVVNSPSDGTERSVPNGIGVFVEAGSGVLKSFAVETVMNNEQSDRVFPGLTRSFIGRGYDENYSPVSVDNIKWKALPANVGSFDKNGVFHAEKSGKAVAQAQVRSSKGTTELTVLGALDRIEPSSSYIGLEMGRTASFSVNGYDKNGYSAPIELRDMTLEYDESVISLEENENGSYTVIPNEDGGATTIQITVLDKVVQLPVTVGLTTVEISDFETTEGWSFTKYPDAVGASIELVEGRSGNGIQLNYDFSTTTATRAAYLQTSPMLELPRDVQNIGLWVHGDGNGAWLRTVVEDATGTRYTLTLADAVNWTGWQYVETTLPEGTQYPAKLWRVYPVETNSNKQYTGSLIFDDLTVKVPPALDEVEESKVIPDSLIVQQNGFNQDAWKFAVLNDSQFVAQAPNSEQVQMARKALREIVAQEPEFLVINGDLVDTAWKEDFELAKQILEEEVGDTIPIYYTPGNHEIVGSGSLDNFLEVFGENRYNFDHKGTRFILLDSSTGSFRTSDFDQLIELRQSLIDAASNPKINNVVVFGHHPTRDPLPTKNSQLSDRKEAELIENWLTEFREASKGNGAIYISGHAHTVHLERVEGVPYMVTGSAGKSPYGSPANGGFYSWTMFGVDPTPTPDKLFGPEHASSSKEKGAEWIQAEVRPILEDITIDAPDRIHVGESVIISADGHQSGNLVFPLRYPASVTWEGSADVFVGTGAALERAKDSGKYIATFNPSTRELTAIKSGLVELAVSSNEMKAVVEVVVE
;
A
#
# COMPACT_ATOMS: atom_id res chain seq x y z
N MET A 1 -61.51 -22.63 -38.94
CA MET A 1 -62.55 -22.39 -39.97
C MET A 1 -62.25 -21.09 -40.71
N ASN A 2 -62.15 -21.20 -42.05
CA ASN A 2 -62.42 -20.22 -43.13
C ASN A 2 -62.12 -18.71 -43.01
N ARG A 3 -61.00 -18.31 -43.63
CA ARG A 3 -60.85 -17.47 -44.86
C ARG A 3 -61.99 -16.50 -45.31
N LYS A 4 -61.59 -15.24 -45.61
CA LYS A 4 -61.88 -14.34 -46.78
C LYS A 4 -62.26 -12.90 -46.34
N TRP A 5 -61.50 -11.84 -46.69
CA TRP A 5 -61.27 -11.14 -47.98
C TRP A 5 -62.33 -10.06 -48.34
N LEU A 6 -61.79 -8.91 -48.82
CA LEU A 6 -62.34 -7.84 -49.69
C LEU A 6 -63.07 -6.61 -49.11
N SER A 7 -62.27 -5.55 -48.94
CA SER A 7 -62.31 -4.18 -49.52
C SER A 7 -63.57 -3.58 -50.17
N GLY A 8 -63.74 -2.26 -49.96
CA GLY A 8 -64.47 -1.35 -50.87
C GLY A 8 -64.59 0.12 -50.40
N PHE A 9 -63.79 1.01 -51.04
CA PHE A 9 -63.98 2.44 -51.41
C PHE A 9 -64.78 3.42 -50.48
N LEU A 10 -64.25 4.52 -49.92
CA LEU A 10 -63.58 5.75 -50.44
C LEU A 10 -64.53 6.86 -50.97
N VAL A 11 -64.66 7.96 -50.22
CA VAL A 11 -64.84 9.36 -50.71
C VAL A 11 -64.23 10.31 -49.67
N GLY A 12 -63.35 11.22 -50.11
CA GLY A 12 -62.70 12.23 -49.28
C GLY A 12 -63.23 13.65 -49.49
N VAL A 13 -62.75 14.60 -48.68
CA VAL A 13 -62.67 16.04 -48.97
C VAL A 13 -61.42 16.61 -48.30
N LEU A 14 -60.68 17.44 -49.05
CA LEU A 14 -59.41 18.12 -48.74
C LEU A 14 -59.52 19.27 -47.72
N ALA A 15 -58.43 19.55 -46.99
CA ALA A 15 -57.77 20.87 -46.92
C ALA A 15 -56.35 20.77 -46.30
N LEU A 16 -55.39 21.49 -46.87
CA LEU A 16 -53.94 21.41 -46.65
C LEU A 16 -53.43 22.05 -45.34
N SER A 17 -52.45 21.42 -44.71
CA SER A 17 -51.27 22.07 -44.10
C SER A 17 -50.13 21.06 -43.95
N SER A 18 -48.90 21.55 -44.10
CA SER A 18 -47.62 20.86 -44.26
C SER A 18 -47.34 19.70 -43.27
N PHE A 19 -47.04 18.51 -43.80
CA PHE A 19 -46.40 17.41 -43.07
C PHE A 19 -44.89 17.43 -43.34
N THR A 20 -44.09 17.75 -42.33
CA THR A 20 -42.82 17.06 -42.12
C THR A 20 -43.14 15.75 -41.40
N PRO A 21 -42.81 14.57 -41.94
CA PRO A 21 -42.92 13.35 -41.16
C PRO A 21 -41.83 13.40 -40.08
N VAL A 22 -42.28 13.39 -38.84
CA VAL A 22 -41.49 12.96 -37.68
C VAL A 22 -40.98 11.56 -38.01
N VAL A 23 -39.70 11.47 -38.38
CA VAL A 23 -38.98 10.19 -38.35
C VAL A 23 -38.77 9.88 -36.87
N GLY A 24 -39.39 8.79 -36.42
CA GLY A 24 -39.21 8.29 -35.08
C GLY A 24 -37.73 8.02 -34.83
N ALA A 25 -37.22 8.49 -33.70
CA ALA A 25 -35.92 8.12 -33.18
C ALA A 25 -35.87 6.59 -33.05
N GLU A 26 -35.05 5.95 -33.89
CA GLU A 26 -34.64 4.56 -33.69
C GLU A 26 -33.71 4.48 -32.46
N ARG A 27 -33.70 3.30 -31.83
CA ARG A 27 -33.12 3.04 -30.51
C ARG A 27 -31.59 3.14 -30.54
N SER A 28 -31.04 3.92 -29.62
CA SER A 28 -29.59 4.06 -29.35
C SER A 28 -28.98 2.75 -28.80
N PRO A 29 -27.73 2.38 -29.15
CA PRO A 29 -27.13 1.05 -28.96
C PRO A 29 -26.34 0.90 -27.65
N ILE A 30 -26.66 1.68 -26.61
CA ILE A 30 -26.20 1.39 -25.25
C ILE A 30 -26.79 0.03 -24.89
N ALA A 31 -25.94 -1.01 -24.79
CA ALA A 31 -26.39 -2.37 -24.67
C ALA A 31 -27.32 -2.53 -23.44
N ASP A 32 -28.54 -3.02 -23.68
CA ASP A 32 -29.47 -3.58 -22.68
C ASP A 32 -28.89 -4.91 -22.09
N ALA A 33 -27.60 -4.95 -21.81
CA ALA A 33 -26.95 -6.06 -21.13
C ALA A 33 -27.37 -6.01 -19.66
N ARG A 34 -28.46 -6.73 -19.37
CA ARG A 34 -28.95 -6.99 -18.01
C ARG A 34 -27.78 -7.23 -17.08
N SER A 35 -27.74 -6.47 -15.98
CA SER A 35 -26.83 -6.73 -14.88
C SER A 35 -26.83 -8.21 -14.56
N ALA A 36 -25.64 -8.79 -14.45
CA ALA A 36 -25.47 -10.02 -13.70
C ALA A 36 -25.64 -9.64 -12.22
N SER A 37 -26.88 -9.34 -11.80
CA SER A 37 -27.27 -9.57 -10.42
C SER A 37 -27.01 -11.05 -10.17
N SER A 38 -25.87 -11.35 -9.55
CA SER A 38 -25.56 -12.69 -9.10
C SER A 38 -26.69 -13.11 -8.16
N ASN A 39 -27.42 -14.15 -8.55
CA ASN A 39 -28.33 -14.84 -7.66
C ASN A 39 -27.54 -15.31 -6.44
N LYS A 40 -27.76 -14.62 -5.31
CA LYS A 40 -27.58 -15.06 -3.92
C LYS A 40 -26.61 -16.23 -3.72
N TYR A 41 -25.33 -15.90 -3.65
CA TYR A 41 -24.49 -16.48 -2.61
C TYR A 41 -24.39 -15.41 -1.53
N GLU A 42 -24.90 -15.69 -0.34
CA GLU A 42 -24.57 -14.87 0.82
C GLU A 42 -23.11 -15.23 1.15
N PRO A 43 -22.14 -14.30 1.05
CA PRO A 43 -20.82 -14.56 1.58
C PRO A 43 -20.96 -14.99 3.03
N VAL A 44 -20.06 -15.85 3.50
CA VAL A 44 -20.04 -16.19 4.93
C VAL A 44 -19.78 -14.88 5.68
N VAL A 45 -20.85 -14.33 6.24
CA VAL A 45 -20.89 -13.12 7.05
C VAL A 45 -20.18 -13.45 8.36
N THR A 46 -19.12 -12.71 8.69
CA THR A 46 -18.42 -12.91 9.95
C THR A 46 -18.36 -11.64 10.80
N VAL A 47 -17.98 -10.47 10.24
CA VAL A 47 -17.93 -9.15 10.93
C VAL A 47 -18.19 -8.00 9.92
N GLY A 48 -18.45 -6.75 10.35
CA GLY A 48 -18.44 -5.54 9.48
C GLY A 48 -19.81 -4.91 9.12
N PRO A 49 -19.85 -3.73 8.45
CA PRO A 49 -21.09 -3.05 8.05
C PRO A 49 -21.96 -3.94 7.17
N SER A 50 -23.24 -4.11 7.53
CA SER A 50 -24.18 -5.01 6.85
C SER A 50 -23.73 -6.49 6.77
N GLY A 51 -22.69 -6.88 7.50
CA GLY A 51 -22.17 -8.26 7.56
C GLY A 51 -21.28 -8.68 6.39
N LYS A 52 -20.78 -7.75 5.55
CA LYS A 52 -19.95 -8.09 4.39
C LYS A 52 -18.48 -7.78 4.68
N THR A 53 -17.64 -8.81 4.65
CA THR A 53 -16.18 -8.69 4.79
C THR A 53 -15.51 -9.73 3.90
N ILE A 54 -14.38 -9.35 3.34
CA ILE A 54 -13.50 -10.22 2.56
C ILE A 54 -12.39 -10.69 3.50
N LEU A 55 -12.25 -12.01 3.68
CA LEU A 55 -11.05 -12.60 4.28
C LEU A 55 -9.96 -12.67 3.20
N THR A 56 -8.91 -11.89 3.36
CA THR A 56 -7.80 -11.78 2.39
C THR A 56 -6.65 -12.69 2.76
N ASN A 57 -6.38 -12.84 4.07
CA ASN A 57 -5.40 -13.79 4.59
C ASN A 57 -5.88 -14.40 5.91
N GLU A 58 -5.55 -15.67 6.14
CA GLU A 58 -5.76 -16.37 7.42
C GLU A 58 -4.73 -17.49 7.56
N GLU A 59 -3.95 -17.45 8.64
CA GLU A 59 -2.95 -18.46 8.95
C GLU A 59 -3.10 -18.96 10.39
N SER A 60 -3.22 -20.28 10.55
CA SER A 60 -3.33 -20.92 11.86
C SER A 60 -2.10 -21.75 12.18
N THR A 61 -1.48 -21.46 13.32
CA THR A 61 -0.31 -22.18 13.85
C THR A 61 -0.63 -22.80 15.20
N LYS A 62 -0.33 -24.10 15.35
CA LYS A 62 -0.37 -24.75 16.66
C LYS A 62 0.86 -24.38 17.46
N ILE A 63 0.66 -23.69 18.58
CA ILE A 63 1.73 -23.16 19.42
C ILE A 63 1.93 -23.95 20.73
N GLY A 64 1.02 -24.88 21.03
CA GLY A 64 1.02 -25.67 22.25
C GLY A 64 0.01 -26.82 22.19
N PRO A 65 -0.01 -27.73 23.18
CA PRO A 65 -1.03 -28.75 23.26
C PRO A 65 -2.39 -28.11 23.52
N GLY A 66 -3.38 -28.36 22.65
CA GLY A 66 -4.70 -27.73 22.75
C GLY A 66 -4.70 -26.21 22.52
N MET A 67 -3.63 -25.65 21.95
CA MET A 67 -3.49 -24.22 21.69
C MET A 67 -3.25 -23.94 20.20
N GLU A 68 -4.02 -23.02 19.63
CA GLU A 68 -3.91 -22.58 18.24
C GLU A 68 -3.96 -21.06 18.17
N LEU A 69 -3.03 -20.48 17.42
CA LEU A 69 -2.95 -19.05 17.12
C LEU A 69 -3.31 -18.84 15.66
N THR A 70 -4.32 -18.02 15.40
CA THR A 70 -4.78 -17.66 14.06
C THR A 70 -4.55 -16.17 13.84
N ALA A 71 -3.70 -15.82 12.88
CA ALA A 71 -3.59 -14.46 12.38
C ALA A 71 -4.56 -14.28 11.20
N PHE A 72 -5.27 -13.15 11.15
CA PHE A 72 -6.21 -12.86 10.07
C PHE A 72 -6.04 -11.45 9.51
N GLU A 73 -6.33 -11.31 8.22
CA GLU A 73 -6.51 -10.05 7.54
C GLU A 73 -7.88 -10.03 6.86
N ARG A 74 -8.61 -8.95 7.11
CA ARG A 74 -9.98 -8.73 6.64
C ARG A 74 -10.09 -7.37 5.98
N PHE A 75 -10.93 -7.27 4.96
CA PHE A 75 -11.21 -6.03 4.25
C PHE A 75 -12.71 -5.82 4.12
N ASP A 76 -13.21 -4.65 4.53
CA ASP A 76 -14.62 -4.28 4.42
C ASP A 76 -14.81 -2.84 3.91
N ALA A 77 -16.06 -2.41 3.77
CA ALA A 77 -16.39 -1.06 3.31
C ALA A 77 -15.78 0.07 4.18
N ARG A 78 -15.53 -0.18 5.47
CA ARG A 78 -14.87 0.76 6.39
C ARG A 78 -13.33 0.70 6.28
N GLY A 79 -12.74 -0.37 5.76
CA GLY A 79 -11.31 -0.51 5.49
C GLY A 79 -10.71 -1.83 5.96
N TRP A 80 -9.37 -1.85 6.08
CA TRP A 80 -8.59 -3.02 6.50
C TRP A 80 -8.67 -3.31 8.00
N LEU A 81 -8.58 -4.58 8.35
CA LEU A 81 -8.60 -5.11 9.71
C LEU A 81 -7.59 -6.26 9.84
N ASN A 82 -6.66 -6.13 10.77
CA ASN A 82 -5.72 -7.18 11.13
C ASN A 82 -5.93 -7.56 12.59
N GLY A 83 -5.69 -8.82 12.92
CA GLY A 83 -5.67 -9.27 14.31
C GLY A 83 -5.33 -10.74 14.47
N GLU A 84 -5.26 -11.15 15.72
CA GLU A 84 -4.84 -12.47 16.15
C GLU A 84 -5.85 -13.04 17.12
N VAL A 85 -6.18 -14.32 16.92
CA VAL A 85 -7.07 -15.09 17.78
C VAL A 85 -6.33 -16.31 18.31
N MET A 86 -6.30 -16.45 19.62
CA MET A 86 -5.72 -17.60 20.30
C MET A 86 -6.84 -18.42 20.95
N THR A 87 -6.99 -19.66 20.53
CA THR A 87 -7.91 -20.63 21.14
C THR A 87 -7.12 -21.58 22.04
N ILE A 88 -7.65 -21.83 23.25
CA ILE A 88 -6.94 -22.53 24.31
C ILE A 88 -7.91 -23.54 24.96
N ASP A 89 -7.59 -24.83 24.89
CA ASP A 89 -8.27 -25.90 25.60
C ASP A 89 -7.85 -25.93 27.08
N LEU A 90 -8.67 -25.35 27.95
CA LEU A 90 -8.48 -25.34 29.41
C LEU A 90 -8.71 -26.71 30.04
N GLY A 91 -9.36 -27.64 29.34
CA GLY A 91 -9.51 -29.04 29.76
C GLY A 91 -8.24 -29.87 29.55
N HIS A 92 -7.27 -29.37 28.78
CA HIS A 92 -6.03 -30.06 28.54
C HIS A 92 -5.11 -29.97 29.77
N ARG A 93 -4.79 -31.12 30.38
CA ARG A 93 -4.02 -31.22 31.65
C ARG A 93 -2.68 -30.45 31.69
N ALA A 94 -2.06 -30.25 30.52
CA ALA A 94 -0.76 -29.60 30.41
C ALA A 94 -0.87 -28.08 30.26
N VAL A 95 -2.08 -27.53 30.16
CA VAL A 95 -2.37 -26.12 29.93
C VAL A 95 -2.98 -25.53 31.18
N SER A 96 -2.51 -24.36 31.58
CA SER A 96 -3.14 -23.55 32.62
C SER A 96 -3.07 -22.06 32.28
N THR A 97 -3.87 -21.26 32.94
CA THR A 97 -3.89 -19.80 32.78
C THR A 97 -3.79 -19.13 34.15
N ASP A 98 -3.09 -18.00 34.21
CA ASP A 98 -2.93 -17.22 35.44
C ASP A 98 -2.68 -15.73 35.11
N LEU A 99 -2.72 -14.89 36.14
CA LEU A 99 -2.48 -13.46 36.06
C LEU A 99 -1.02 -13.15 35.70
N LEU A 100 -0.80 -12.38 34.62
CA LEU A 100 0.47 -11.71 34.37
C LEU A 100 0.50 -10.39 35.13
N TYR A 101 1.52 -10.16 35.95
CA TYR A 101 1.84 -8.88 36.58
C TYR A 101 3.25 -8.94 37.16
N SER A 102 3.86 -7.81 37.52
CA SER A 102 5.26 -7.77 37.95
C SER A 102 5.51 -8.15 39.41
N GLY A 103 4.47 -8.54 40.15
CA GLY A 103 4.50 -8.63 41.62
C GLY A 103 4.02 -7.36 42.33
N VAL A 104 3.96 -6.24 41.60
CA VAL A 104 3.59 -4.91 42.12
C VAL A 104 2.41 -4.34 41.34
N VAL A 105 1.35 -3.97 42.05
CA VAL A 105 0.08 -3.46 41.48
C VAL A 105 0.25 -2.13 40.74
N THR A 106 1.19 -1.28 41.16
CA THR A 106 1.41 0.06 40.59
C THR A 106 2.58 0.12 39.61
N ASP A 107 3.14 -1.03 39.27
CA ASP A 107 4.19 -1.16 38.27
C ASP A 107 3.60 -1.63 36.94
N ALA A 108 4.16 -1.18 35.83
CA ALA A 108 3.67 -1.49 34.50
C ALA A 108 4.83 -1.85 33.59
N LYS A 109 4.68 -2.95 32.86
CA LYS A 109 5.72 -3.51 31.99
C LYS A 109 5.13 -3.96 30.66
N PRO A 110 5.93 -4.02 29.59
CA PRO A 110 5.49 -4.65 28.35
C PRO A 110 5.00 -6.09 28.62
N VAL A 111 3.92 -6.54 27.95
CA VAL A 111 3.38 -7.90 28.05
C VAL A 111 4.46 -8.94 27.74
N SER A 112 5.32 -8.68 26.75
CA SER A 112 6.47 -9.53 26.43
C SER A 112 7.40 -9.77 27.63
N GLU A 113 7.65 -8.72 28.43
CA GLU A 113 8.44 -8.81 29.65
C GLU A 113 7.70 -9.59 30.75
N LEU A 114 6.39 -9.38 30.90
CA LEU A 114 5.58 -10.10 31.89
C LEU A 114 5.47 -11.60 31.57
N VAL A 115 5.30 -11.96 30.29
CA VAL A 115 5.30 -13.35 29.81
C VAL A 115 6.66 -13.99 30.12
N LYS A 116 7.76 -13.31 29.78
CA LYS A 116 9.11 -13.80 30.07
C LYS A 116 9.39 -13.99 31.56
N GLN A 117 8.95 -13.04 32.40
CA GLN A 117 9.16 -13.10 33.86
C GLN A 117 8.38 -14.21 34.55
N SER A 118 7.15 -14.46 34.09
CA SER A 118 6.28 -15.50 34.66
C SER A 118 6.63 -16.90 34.14
N GLY A 119 7.28 -17.02 32.99
CA GLY A 119 7.51 -18.29 32.29
C GLY A 119 6.29 -18.77 31.51
N ALA A 120 5.33 -17.88 31.23
CA ALA A 120 4.23 -18.15 30.32
C ALA A 120 4.77 -18.38 28.90
N VAL A 121 4.06 -19.17 28.10
CA VAL A 121 4.39 -19.41 26.69
C VAL A 121 3.65 -18.46 25.75
N ALA A 122 2.59 -17.83 26.26
CA ALA A 122 1.80 -16.85 25.55
C ALA A 122 1.07 -15.93 26.53
N GLY A 123 0.58 -14.79 26.04
CA GLY A 123 -0.27 -13.92 26.84
C GLY A 123 -0.78 -12.70 26.08
N VAL A 124 -1.77 -12.03 26.68
CA VAL A 124 -2.31 -10.77 26.20
C VAL A 124 -2.31 -9.72 27.32
N ASN A 125 -2.41 -8.44 26.95
CA ASN A 125 -2.63 -7.37 27.91
C ASN A 125 -3.95 -7.55 28.67
N GLY A 126 -4.07 -6.84 29.80
CA GLY A 126 -5.14 -7.03 30.76
C GLY A 126 -6.11 -5.87 30.89
N ASP A 127 -6.26 -5.42 32.13
CA ASP A 127 -7.31 -4.54 32.61
C ASP A 127 -7.06 -3.06 32.26
N PHE A 128 -8.13 -2.25 32.31
CA PHE A 128 -8.01 -0.80 32.28
C PHE A 128 -7.26 -0.33 33.52
N PHE A 129 -6.52 0.78 33.43
CA PHE A 129 -5.69 1.22 34.54
C PHE A 129 -5.53 2.74 34.64
N ASP A 130 -5.09 3.20 35.81
CA ASP A 130 -4.83 4.61 36.12
C ASP A 130 -3.50 5.08 35.49
N ILE A 131 -3.45 5.06 34.16
CA ILE A 131 -2.26 5.24 33.30
C ILE A 131 -1.49 6.55 33.53
N ASN A 132 -2.14 7.59 34.02
CA ASN A 132 -1.52 8.92 34.20
C ASN A 132 -1.09 9.20 35.65
N ASN A 133 -1.18 8.22 36.56
CA ASN A 133 -0.94 8.46 37.98
C ASN A 133 -0.35 7.25 38.71
N THR A 134 -1.15 6.23 39.05
CA THR A 134 -0.66 5.08 39.83
C THR A 134 -0.30 3.86 39.01
N ASN A 135 -0.70 3.80 37.74
CA ASN A 135 -0.72 2.59 36.92
C ASN A 135 -1.56 1.43 37.47
N ALA A 136 -2.23 1.58 38.62
CA ALA A 136 -2.97 0.48 39.20
C ALA A 136 -4.16 0.09 38.30
N PRO A 137 -4.43 -1.22 38.13
CA PRO A 137 -5.61 -1.71 37.42
C PRO A 137 -6.93 -1.16 37.98
N SER A 138 -8.00 -1.21 37.21
CA SER A 138 -9.31 -0.68 37.60
C SER A 138 -10.17 -1.78 38.20
N GLY A 139 -10.21 -2.95 37.60
CA GLY A 139 -10.89 -4.13 38.11
C GLY A 139 -10.13 -4.87 39.21
N ALA A 140 -10.59 -6.10 39.47
CA ALA A 140 -10.03 -6.98 40.47
C ALA A 140 -8.82 -7.75 39.93
N MET A 141 -7.91 -8.11 40.83
CA MET A 141 -6.81 -9.03 40.55
C MET A 141 -6.91 -10.21 41.52
N ILE A 142 -7.14 -11.40 40.97
CA ILE A 142 -6.99 -12.65 41.71
C ILE A 142 -5.82 -13.41 41.09
N GLN A 143 -4.97 -13.97 41.96
CA GLN A 143 -3.94 -14.92 41.58
C GLN A 143 -3.93 -16.07 42.61
N ASN A 144 -3.87 -17.31 42.15
CA ASN A 144 -3.92 -18.51 43.00
C ASN A 144 -5.08 -18.48 44.04
N GLY A 145 -6.26 -18.03 43.61
CA GLY A 145 -7.47 -17.88 44.42
C GLY A 145 -7.45 -16.75 45.44
N SER A 146 -6.34 -16.00 45.54
CA SER A 146 -6.16 -14.91 46.50
C SER A 146 -6.47 -13.55 45.87
N LEU A 147 -7.32 -12.76 46.52
CA LEU A 147 -7.63 -11.39 46.08
C LEU A 147 -6.45 -10.46 46.41
N LEU A 148 -5.68 -10.11 45.38
CA LEU A 148 -4.56 -9.16 45.49
C LEU A 148 -5.06 -7.73 45.48
N LYS A 149 -6.14 -7.45 44.74
CA LYS A 149 -6.72 -6.13 44.58
C LYS A 149 -8.21 -6.22 44.33
N GLY A 150 -8.98 -5.35 44.99
CA GLY A 150 -10.42 -5.24 44.77
C GLY A 150 -10.77 -4.33 43.57
N PRO A 151 -12.01 -4.45 43.05
CA PRO A 151 -12.51 -3.66 41.94
C PRO A 151 -12.72 -2.19 42.33
N GLN A 152 -12.37 -1.28 41.43
CA GLN A 152 -12.52 0.17 41.59
C GLN A 152 -13.91 0.62 41.12
N GLY A 153 -14.70 1.19 42.02
CA GLY A 153 -16.00 1.77 41.66
C GLY A 153 -16.92 0.74 40.99
N SER A 154 -17.30 0.97 39.73
CA SER A 154 -18.17 0.08 38.95
C SER A 154 -17.42 -0.96 38.10
N HIS A 155 -16.10 -1.08 38.20
CA HIS A 155 -15.30 -2.06 37.45
C HIS A 155 -15.36 -3.46 38.09
N THR A 156 -16.57 -3.99 38.27
CA THR A 156 -16.83 -5.29 38.91
C THR A 156 -16.84 -6.44 37.91
N LEU A 157 -17.09 -6.16 36.63
CA LEU A 157 -17.07 -7.17 35.56
C LEU A 157 -15.68 -7.77 35.42
N THR A 158 -15.61 -9.09 35.58
CA THR A 158 -14.37 -9.84 35.67
C THR A 158 -14.47 -11.10 34.83
N ALA A 159 -13.42 -11.41 34.08
CA ALA A 159 -13.23 -12.69 33.40
C ALA A 159 -12.13 -13.49 34.12
N GLY A 160 -12.31 -14.79 34.25
CA GLY A 160 -11.32 -15.63 34.93
C GLY A 160 -11.62 -17.12 34.78
N VAL A 161 -10.71 -17.94 35.31
CA VAL A 161 -10.81 -19.40 35.29
C VAL A 161 -10.74 -19.91 36.71
N ASP A 162 -11.59 -20.88 37.06
CA ASP A 162 -11.60 -21.51 38.37
C ASP A 162 -10.59 -22.65 38.53
N GLU A 163 -10.55 -23.28 39.71
CA GLU A 163 -9.62 -24.38 40.02
C GLU A 163 -9.84 -25.65 39.16
N ASN A 164 -11.00 -25.79 38.51
CA ASN A 164 -11.34 -26.92 37.66
C ASN A 164 -11.03 -26.66 36.18
N GLY A 165 -10.43 -25.51 35.86
CA GLY A 165 -10.18 -25.11 34.48
C GLY A 165 -11.43 -24.62 33.75
N ILE A 166 -12.46 -24.17 34.47
CA ILE A 166 -13.69 -23.64 33.87
C ILE A 166 -13.63 -22.12 33.85
N GLY A 167 -13.65 -21.56 32.64
CA GLY A 167 -13.67 -20.14 32.39
C GLY A 167 -15.07 -19.54 32.47
N SER A 168 -15.20 -18.34 33.03
CA SER A 168 -16.48 -17.63 33.13
C SER A 168 -16.31 -16.12 33.27
N ILE A 169 -17.42 -15.38 33.07
CA ILE A 169 -17.52 -13.95 33.33
C ILE A 169 -18.52 -13.72 34.48
N SER A 170 -18.14 -12.93 35.48
CA SER A 170 -18.98 -12.63 36.65
C SER A 170 -18.65 -11.24 37.23
N ASN A 171 -19.55 -10.69 38.05
CA ASN A 171 -19.22 -9.55 38.89
C ASN A 171 -18.49 -10.02 40.14
N LEU A 172 -17.35 -9.38 40.40
CA LEU A 172 -16.56 -9.57 41.60
C LEU A 172 -16.66 -8.30 42.47
N PHE A 173 -16.85 -8.50 43.77
CA PHE A 173 -16.91 -7.46 44.80
C PHE A 173 -15.93 -7.75 45.93
N LEU A 174 -15.50 -6.71 46.63
CA LEU A 174 -14.72 -6.85 47.87
C LEU A 174 -15.68 -7.04 49.05
N GLU A 175 -15.55 -8.14 49.79
CA GLU A 175 -16.16 -8.30 51.11
C GLU A 175 -15.03 -8.20 52.14
N GLY A 176 -15.02 -7.15 52.95
CA GLY A 176 -13.94 -6.97 53.92
C GLY A 176 -14.33 -6.17 55.15
N THR A 177 -13.58 -6.40 56.23
CA THR A 177 -13.81 -5.82 57.55
C THR A 177 -12.48 -5.52 58.24
N VAL A 178 -12.39 -4.35 58.86
CA VAL A 178 -11.29 -3.94 59.74
C VAL A 178 -11.80 -3.94 61.17
N GLN A 179 -11.16 -4.70 62.05
CA GLN A 179 -11.43 -4.73 63.47
C GLN A 179 -10.56 -3.70 64.18
N LEU A 180 -11.18 -2.59 64.60
CA LEU A 180 -10.54 -1.53 65.38
C LEU A 180 -10.87 -1.69 66.87
N PRO A 181 -10.09 -1.05 67.78
CA PRO A 181 -10.42 -0.99 69.21
C PRO A 181 -11.81 -0.39 69.48
N SER A 182 -12.24 0.56 68.64
CA SER A 182 -13.56 1.20 68.71
C SER A 182 -14.72 0.35 68.19
N GLY A 183 -14.44 -0.81 67.59
CA GLY A 183 -15.42 -1.67 66.95
C GLY A 183 -15.08 -2.00 65.50
N SER A 184 -15.91 -2.85 64.90
CA SER A 184 -15.74 -3.32 63.53
C SER A 184 -16.21 -2.28 62.50
N VAL A 185 -15.45 -2.13 61.42
CA VAL A 185 -15.77 -1.21 60.31
C VAL A 185 -15.56 -1.91 58.97
N GLU A 186 -16.34 -1.55 57.96
CA GLU A 186 -16.21 -2.08 56.60
C GLU A 186 -14.89 -1.68 55.96
N LEU A 187 -14.26 -2.61 55.25
CA LEU A 187 -13.12 -2.33 54.37
C LEU A 187 -13.65 -1.96 52.99
N ALA A 188 -13.45 -0.71 52.58
CA ALA A 188 -14.05 -0.16 51.37
C ALA A 188 -13.17 -0.32 50.11
N ALA A 189 -11.86 -0.53 50.28
CA ALA A 189 -10.92 -0.66 49.17
C ALA A 189 -9.73 -1.56 49.55
N LEU A 190 -9.21 -2.31 48.59
CA LEU A 190 -8.02 -3.14 48.72
C LEU A 190 -7.09 -2.87 47.54
N ASN A 191 -5.92 -2.27 47.78
CA ASN A 191 -4.92 -1.90 46.77
C ASN A 191 -5.53 -1.15 45.57
N GLN A 192 -6.36 -0.15 45.83
CA GLN A 192 -7.07 0.61 44.79
C GLN A 192 -6.48 2.00 44.60
N SER A 193 -6.57 2.54 43.38
CA SER A 193 -6.12 3.90 43.05
C SER A 193 -7.01 4.99 43.66
N SER A 194 -8.19 4.65 44.17
CA SER A 194 -9.02 5.54 44.96
C SER A 194 -9.83 4.81 46.04
N ILE A 195 -10.11 5.52 47.13
CA ILE A 195 -10.95 5.04 48.25
C ILE A 195 -12.30 5.75 48.18
N PRO A 196 -13.43 5.04 48.30
CA PRO A 196 -14.76 5.66 48.38
C PRO A 196 -14.86 6.72 49.49
N THR A 197 -15.66 7.75 49.28
CA THR A 197 -15.88 8.83 50.25
C THR A 197 -16.28 8.28 51.62
N GLY A 198 -15.58 8.70 52.67
CA GLY A 198 -15.80 8.23 54.05
C GLY A 198 -15.30 6.81 54.35
N GLY A 199 -14.69 6.14 53.38
CA GLY A 199 -14.20 4.76 53.49
C GLY A 199 -12.80 4.63 54.11
N ILE A 200 -12.43 3.37 54.37
CA ILE A 200 -11.07 2.95 54.75
C ILE A 200 -10.57 1.96 53.69
N GLY A 201 -9.39 2.23 53.14
CA GLY A 201 -8.68 1.35 52.21
C GLY A 201 -7.50 0.63 52.86
N LEU A 202 -7.24 -0.59 52.43
CA LEU A 202 -6.09 -1.43 52.81
C LEU A 202 -5.06 -1.44 51.68
N TYR A 203 -3.80 -1.19 52.03
CA TYR A 203 -2.65 -1.30 51.14
C TYR A 203 -1.68 -2.32 51.73
N THR A 204 -1.27 -3.29 50.91
CA THR A 204 -0.37 -4.38 51.30
C THR A 204 0.98 -4.26 50.59
N SER A 205 1.90 -5.19 50.83
CA SER A 205 3.21 -5.22 50.17
C SER A 205 3.15 -5.16 48.64
N VAL A 206 2.10 -5.71 48.01
CA VAL A 206 1.93 -5.64 46.55
C VAL A 206 1.57 -4.25 46.00
N TRP A 207 1.29 -3.23 46.83
CA TRP A 207 0.90 -1.92 46.31
C TRP A 207 2.01 -1.25 45.51
N GLY A 208 3.26 -1.31 45.97
CA GLY A 208 4.40 -0.63 45.36
C GLY A 208 4.64 0.79 45.86
N GLN A 209 5.30 1.59 45.03
CA GLN A 209 5.86 2.89 45.42
C GLN A 209 4.89 4.07 45.25
N ALA A 210 3.77 3.89 44.56
CA ALA A 210 2.87 4.98 44.23
C ALA A 210 2.23 5.64 45.47
N GLN A 211 1.85 6.91 45.31
CA GLN A 211 1.14 7.66 46.33
C GLN A 211 -0.20 7.00 46.64
N ARG A 212 -0.46 6.69 47.92
CA ARG A 212 -1.74 6.13 48.36
C ARG A 212 -2.84 7.22 48.35
N PRO A 213 -4.09 6.90 47.94
CA PRO A 213 -5.16 7.87 47.74
C PRO A 213 -5.87 8.29 49.03
N GLY A 214 -5.27 9.24 49.74
CA GLY A 214 -5.84 9.86 50.94
C GLY A 214 -6.41 11.26 50.76
N GLY A 215 -5.95 12.01 49.74
CA GLY A 215 -6.23 13.44 49.61
C GLY A 215 -5.70 14.29 50.77
N SER A 216 -6.13 15.55 50.85
CA SER A 216 -5.68 16.51 51.89
C SER A 216 -6.26 16.26 53.28
N THR A 217 -7.29 15.40 53.39
CA THR A 217 -7.99 15.06 54.64
C THR A 217 -7.77 13.59 55.04
N GLY A 218 -6.81 12.91 54.42
CA GLY A 218 -6.51 11.51 54.70
C GLY A 218 -5.78 11.28 56.02
N TYR A 219 -5.92 10.09 56.58
CA TYR A 219 -5.14 9.62 57.74
C TYR A 219 -4.62 8.22 57.47
N GLU A 220 -3.35 7.98 57.80
CA GLU A 220 -2.63 6.74 57.53
C GLU A 220 -2.25 6.04 58.83
N VAL A 221 -2.42 4.72 58.86
CA VAL A 221 -2.04 3.85 59.98
C VAL A 221 -1.26 2.66 59.44
N VAL A 222 0.00 2.52 59.87
CA VAL A 222 0.87 1.40 59.51
C VAL A 222 0.75 0.34 60.60
N VAL A 223 0.44 -0.90 60.21
CA VAL A 223 0.29 -2.04 61.09
C VAL A 223 1.35 -3.08 60.74
N ARG A 224 2.08 -3.56 61.75
CA ARG A 224 3.09 -4.61 61.65
C ARG A 224 2.74 -5.73 62.62
N ASP A 225 2.68 -6.97 62.14
CA ASP A 225 2.31 -8.14 62.95
C ASP A 225 1.00 -7.98 63.73
N GLY A 226 0.02 -7.29 63.13
CA GLY A 226 -1.29 -7.01 63.76
C GLY A 226 -1.30 -5.88 64.79
N VAL A 227 -0.18 -5.19 64.99
CA VAL A 227 -0.03 -4.08 65.96
C VAL A 227 0.30 -2.78 65.25
N VAL A 228 -0.33 -1.69 65.65
CA VAL A 228 -0.10 -0.36 65.06
C VAL A 228 1.31 0.12 65.37
N ALA A 229 2.12 0.29 64.32
CA ALA A 229 3.51 0.72 64.39
C ALA A 229 3.65 2.25 64.29
N SER A 230 2.84 2.91 63.46
CA SER A 230 2.85 4.35 63.30
C SER A 230 1.55 4.89 62.74
N THR A 231 1.24 6.17 63.04
CA THR A 231 0.10 6.90 62.47
C THR A 231 0.56 8.23 61.89
N SER A 232 -0.16 8.75 60.88
CA SER A 232 0.19 9.99 60.19
C SER A 232 -1.04 10.72 59.64
N SER A 233 -1.07 12.04 59.77
CA SER A 233 -2.05 12.92 59.10
C SER A 233 -1.68 13.28 57.66
N GLN A 234 -0.57 12.73 57.16
CA GLN A 234 -0.14 12.82 55.77
C GLN A 234 -0.07 11.40 55.22
N VAL A 235 -0.85 11.13 54.17
CA VAL A 235 -0.86 9.82 53.52
C VAL A 235 0.40 9.69 52.67
N GLY A 236 1.11 8.60 52.87
CA GLY A 236 2.45 8.40 52.34
C GLY A 236 2.47 7.76 50.95
N ARG A 237 3.71 7.67 50.45
CA ARG A 237 4.12 6.84 49.32
C ARG A 237 5.12 5.81 49.80
N GLY A 238 5.45 4.86 48.95
CA GLY A 238 6.53 3.91 49.19
C GLY A 238 6.07 2.51 49.58
N GLU A 239 7.01 1.58 49.41
CA GLU A 239 6.86 0.15 49.67
C GLU A 239 6.37 -0.17 51.09
N ILE A 240 5.65 -1.30 51.16
CA ILE A 240 5.13 -1.86 52.40
C ILE A 240 5.84 -3.20 52.61
N GLU A 241 6.44 -3.36 53.77
CA GLU A 241 7.15 -4.60 54.13
C GLU A 241 6.19 -5.81 54.13
N GLU A 242 6.70 -6.97 53.74
CA GLU A 242 5.94 -8.21 53.79
C GLU A 242 5.49 -8.51 55.24
N GLY A 243 4.26 -9.00 55.42
CA GLY A 243 3.64 -9.16 56.75
C GLY A 243 3.15 -7.85 57.40
N SER A 244 3.35 -6.70 56.75
CA SER A 244 2.81 -5.41 57.18
C SER A 244 1.73 -4.91 56.23
N PHE A 245 0.88 -4.01 56.72
CA PHE A 245 -0.11 -3.34 55.89
C PHE A 245 -0.37 -1.91 56.35
N VAL A 246 -0.95 -1.11 55.46
CA VAL A 246 -1.27 0.29 55.69
C VAL A 246 -2.77 0.49 55.50
N LEU A 247 -3.43 1.04 56.51
CA LEU A 247 -4.80 1.53 56.41
C LEU A 247 -4.78 3.02 56.08
N VAL A 248 -5.55 3.40 55.06
CA VAL A 248 -5.76 4.80 54.70
C VAL A 248 -7.24 5.12 54.81
N GLY A 249 -7.58 6.09 55.65
CA GLY A 249 -8.95 6.55 55.84
C GLY A 249 -9.15 7.89 55.14
N ARG A 250 -10.33 8.09 54.53
CA ARG A 250 -10.76 9.40 54.01
C ARG A 250 -11.96 9.92 54.77
N GLU A 251 -12.03 11.23 54.99
CA GLU A 251 -13.13 11.92 55.67
C GLU A 251 -13.61 11.20 56.96
N ALA A 252 -14.79 10.57 56.96
CA ALA A 252 -15.29 9.82 58.11
C ALA A 252 -14.41 8.60 58.48
N GLY A 253 -13.80 7.96 57.50
CA GLY A 253 -12.82 6.88 57.70
C GLY A 253 -11.53 7.41 58.33
N ALA A 254 -11.07 8.59 57.93
CA ALA A 254 -9.91 9.24 58.55
C ALA A 254 -10.16 9.53 60.04
N ASN A 255 -11.35 10.03 60.39
CA ASN A 255 -11.74 10.28 61.78
C ASN A 255 -11.75 9.00 62.63
N LYS A 256 -12.15 7.86 62.04
CA LYS A 256 -12.10 6.55 62.71
C LYS A 256 -10.66 6.13 62.98
N LEU A 257 -9.77 6.26 61.99
CA LEU A 257 -8.36 5.90 62.13
C LEU A 257 -7.58 6.82 63.10
N GLN A 258 -7.97 8.09 63.22
CA GLN A 258 -7.38 9.04 64.20
C GLN A 258 -7.59 8.63 65.66
N SER A 259 -8.57 7.77 65.94
CA SER A 259 -8.82 7.26 67.29
C SER A 259 -7.86 6.14 67.72
N ILE A 260 -7.01 5.67 66.80
CA ILE A 260 -6.09 4.55 67.00
C ILE A 260 -4.74 5.09 67.47
N SER A 261 -4.14 4.41 68.46
CA SER A 261 -2.83 4.72 69.02
C SER A 261 -1.78 3.66 68.63
N VAL A 262 -0.51 4.07 68.64
CA VAL A 262 0.61 3.14 68.50
C VAL A 262 0.54 2.09 69.63
N GLY A 263 0.62 0.81 69.26
CA GLY A 263 0.47 -0.33 70.17
C GLY A 263 -0.94 -0.96 70.19
N ASP A 264 -1.94 -0.35 69.56
CA ASP A 264 -3.27 -0.96 69.43
C ASP A 264 -3.25 -2.17 68.48
N GLU A 265 -4.06 -3.18 68.79
CA GLU A 265 -4.26 -4.35 67.92
C GLU A 265 -5.29 -4.03 66.82
N VAL A 266 -4.95 -4.36 65.58
CA VAL A 266 -5.79 -4.20 64.40
C VAL A 266 -5.75 -5.48 63.58
N ALA A 267 -6.92 -6.04 63.31
CA ALA A 267 -7.08 -7.20 62.44
C ALA A 267 -7.90 -6.83 61.20
N VAL A 268 -7.54 -7.38 60.05
CA VAL A 268 -8.26 -7.18 58.78
C VAL A 268 -8.62 -8.54 58.21
N SER A 269 -9.86 -8.69 57.75
CA SER A 269 -10.34 -9.86 57.02
C SER A 269 -10.96 -9.40 55.72
N TYR A 270 -10.60 -10.02 54.60
CA TYR A 270 -11.21 -9.73 53.31
C TYR A 270 -11.25 -10.99 52.43
N ALA A 271 -12.23 -11.03 51.54
CA ALA A 271 -12.40 -12.08 50.56
C ALA A 271 -13.04 -11.52 49.29
N PRO A 272 -12.79 -12.13 48.11
CA PRO A 272 -13.59 -11.86 46.93
C PRO A 272 -15.01 -12.42 47.12
N LYS A 273 -16.00 -11.67 46.67
CA LYS A 273 -17.39 -12.10 46.56
C LYS A 273 -17.80 -12.05 45.11
N VAL A 274 -18.13 -13.19 44.53
CA VAL A 274 -18.59 -13.31 43.14
C VAL A 274 -20.10 -13.55 43.11
N ASP A 275 -20.76 -13.12 42.03
CA ASP A 275 -22.17 -13.44 41.76
C ASP A 275 -22.36 -14.69 40.88
N GLY A 276 -21.31 -15.52 40.76
CA GLY A 276 -21.31 -16.81 40.05
C GLY A 276 -21.17 -18.03 40.98
N ASP A 277 -21.07 -19.21 40.36
CA ASP A 277 -21.10 -20.52 41.04
C ASP A 277 -19.75 -20.97 41.64
N SER A 278 -18.62 -20.45 41.14
CA SER A 278 -17.28 -20.78 41.61
C SER A 278 -16.39 -19.56 41.77
N LEU A 279 -15.44 -19.65 42.72
CA LEU A 279 -14.39 -18.65 42.89
C LEU A 279 -13.30 -18.89 41.85
N MET A 280 -12.92 -17.84 41.14
CA MET A 280 -11.88 -17.88 40.13
C MET A 280 -10.50 -18.06 40.78
N ASN A 281 -9.64 -18.90 40.19
CA ASN A 281 -8.25 -19.07 40.60
C ASN A 281 -7.36 -17.91 40.12
N PHE A 282 -7.70 -17.34 38.97
CA PHE A 282 -7.20 -16.02 38.56
C PHE A 282 -8.31 -15.23 37.88
N ALA A 283 -8.21 -13.90 37.92
CA ALA A 283 -9.26 -13.05 37.37
C ALA A 283 -8.73 -11.69 36.93
N ILE A 284 -9.30 -11.14 35.85
CA ILE A 284 -8.98 -9.83 35.28
C ILE A 284 -10.22 -8.99 35.01
N GLY A 285 -10.10 -7.69 35.20
CA GLY A 285 -11.18 -6.73 34.96
C GLY A 285 -11.43 -6.45 33.48
N GLY A 286 -12.69 -6.12 33.16
CA GLY A 286 -13.10 -5.58 31.88
C GLY A 286 -14.23 -4.56 32.04
N ASN A 287 -14.74 -4.03 30.92
CA ASN A 287 -15.72 -2.93 30.96
C ASN A 287 -17.03 -3.19 30.21
N ALA A 288 -17.08 -4.14 29.29
CA ALA A 288 -18.26 -4.39 28.45
C ALA A 288 -18.38 -5.87 28.07
N ILE A 289 -19.58 -6.44 28.27
CA ILE A 289 -19.93 -7.78 27.80
C ILE A 289 -20.12 -7.73 26.29
N LEU A 290 -19.33 -8.52 25.56
CA LEU A 290 -19.32 -8.59 24.10
C LEU A 290 -20.25 -9.68 23.56
N VAL A 291 -20.37 -10.79 24.28
CA VAL A 291 -21.24 -11.91 23.95
C VAL A 291 -21.90 -12.41 25.24
N GLU A 292 -23.21 -12.66 25.20
CA GLU A 292 -23.99 -13.22 26.29
C GLU A 292 -24.89 -14.34 25.75
N ASN A 293 -24.73 -15.56 26.29
CA ASN A 293 -25.44 -16.75 25.84
C ASN A 293 -25.28 -17.06 24.33
N GLY A 294 -24.08 -16.82 23.79
CA GLY A 294 -23.76 -17.00 22.37
C GLY A 294 -24.34 -15.92 21.45
N GLU A 295 -24.99 -14.88 21.99
CA GLU A 295 -25.54 -13.77 21.21
C GLU A 295 -24.80 -12.44 21.50
N VAL A 296 -24.61 -11.63 20.45
CA VAL A 296 -24.03 -10.29 20.58
C VAL A 296 -25.10 -9.30 21.09
N PRO A 297 -24.88 -8.59 22.22
CA PRO A 297 -25.87 -7.66 22.75
C PRO A 297 -26.23 -6.53 21.76
N ARG A 298 -27.54 -6.25 21.62
CA ARG A 298 -28.08 -5.28 20.63
C ARG A 298 -27.58 -3.83 20.78
N ARG A 299 -27.10 -3.44 21.97
CA ARG A 299 -26.76 -2.05 22.32
C ARG A 299 -25.26 -1.79 22.43
N LEU A 300 -24.42 -2.67 21.87
CA LEU A 300 -22.99 -2.41 21.76
C LEU A 300 -22.72 -1.25 20.79
N ASP A 301 -21.65 -0.50 21.06
CA ASP A 301 -21.21 0.56 20.17
C ASP A 301 -20.74 -0.01 18.83
N ASP A 302 -21.26 0.57 17.75
CA ASP A 302 -20.96 0.23 16.35
C ASP A 302 -20.45 1.45 15.56
N SER A 303 -19.92 2.45 16.27
CA SER A 303 -19.44 3.70 15.69
C SER A 303 -17.95 3.96 15.95
N THR A 304 -17.44 3.58 17.13
CA THR A 304 -16.06 3.89 17.51
C THR A 304 -15.12 2.72 17.24
N THR A 305 -14.26 2.85 16.23
CA THR A 305 -13.18 1.89 15.99
C THR A 305 -11.99 2.19 16.90
N ALA A 306 -11.36 1.13 17.39
CA ALA A 306 -10.09 1.21 18.13
C ALA A 306 -9.35 -0.13 18.02
N PRO A 307 -8.05 -0.18 18.34
CA PRO A 307 -7.39 -1.43 18.70
C PRO A 307 -8.10 -2.04 19.90
N ARG A 308 -8.31 -3.35 19.92
CA ARG A 308 -9.12 -4.05 20.93
C ARG A 308 -8.43 -5.30 21.43
N THR A 309 -8.66 -5.62 22.71
CA THR A 309 -8.37 -6.93 23.29
C THR A 309 -9.64 -7.49 23.94
N ALA A 310 -9.88 -8.79 23.78
CA ALA A 310 -11.01 -9.48 24.38
C ALA A 310 -10.63 -10.87 24.89
N VAL A 311 -11.39 -11.34 25.88
CA VAL A 311 -11.36 -12.70 26.39
C VAL A 311 -12.78 -13.27 26.36
N GLY A 312 -12.91 -14.54 25.98
CA GLY A 312 -14.20 -15.24 25.97
C GLY A 312 -14.05 -16.71 26.24
N PHE A 313 -15.18 -17.35 26.48
CA PHE A 313 -15.27 -18.75 26.89
C PHE A 313 -16.38 -19.47 26.13
N SER A 314 -16.16 -20.75 25.81
CA SER A 314 -17.18 -21.65 25.25
C SER A 314 -18.35 -21.87 26.22
N GLU A 315 -19.45 -22.47 25.75
CA GLU A 315 -20.65 -22.74 26.57
C GLU A 315 -20.36 -23.58 27.82
N ASP A 316 -19.42 -24.53 27.71
CA ASP A 316 -18.96 -25.36 28.82
C ASP A 316 -17.79 -24.77 29.62
N GLY A 317 -17.31 -23.58 29.23
CA GLY A 317 -16.18 -22.89 29.83
C GLY A 317 -14.81 -23.56 29.64
N GLN A 318 -14.70 -24.65 28.88
CA GLN A 318 -13.45 -25.41 28.69
C GLN A 318 -12.56 -24.86 27.58
N THR A 319 -13.06 -24.00 26.71
CA THR A 319 -12.25 -23.31 25.69
C THR A 319 -12.20 -21.82 26.02
N MET A 320 -10.99 -21.28 26.14
CA MET A 320 -10.75 -19.83 26.21
C MET A 320 -10.38 -19.32 24.81
N VAL A 321 -10.94 -18.16 24.46
CA VAL A 321 -10.62 -17.42 23.23
C VAL A 321 -10.06 -16.08 23.64
N LEU A 322 -8.81 -15.79 23.27
CA LEU A 322 -8.19 -14.48 23.40
C LEU A 322 -8.09 -13.84 22.03
N VAL A 323 -8.50 -12.59 21.91
CA VAL A 323 -8.46 -11.84 20.66
C VAL A 323 -7.74 -10.53 20.86
N VAL A 324 -6.84 -10.20 19.94
CA VAL A 324 -6.35 -8.85 19.74
C VAL A 324 -6.68 -8.39 18.32
N VAL A 325 -7.00 -7.11 18.18
CA VAL A 325 -7.27 -6.46 16.90
C VAL A 325 -6.46 -5.18 16.85
N ASP A 326 -5.58 -5.07 15.86
CA ASP A 326 -4.79 -3.87 15.63
C ASP A 326 -5.68 -2.69 15.22
N GLY A 327 -5.19 -1.47 15.33
CA GLY A 327 -5.98 -0.30 14.95
C GLY A 327 -5.18 0.99 14.95
N ARG A 328 -5.79 2.07 14.44
CA ARG A 328 -5.15 3.40 14.27
C ARG A 328 -3.95 3.36 13.32
N GLN A 329 -3.93 2.41 12.40
CA GLN A 329 -2.89 2.23 11.41
C GLN A 329 -3.53 2.21 10.02
N SER A 330 -2.77 2.55 8.98
CA SER A 330 -3.28 2.51 7.60
C SER A 330 -3.71 1.10 7.18
N ASN A 331 -3.00 0.09 7.68
CA ASN A 331 -3.26 -1.33 7.41
C ASN A 331 -4.28 -1.97 8.37
N SER A 332 -4.74 -1.29 9.42
CA SER A 332 -5.83 -1.75 10.29
C SER A 332 -6.57 -0.59 10.97
N ARG A 333 -7.88 -0.47 10.70
CA ARG A 333 -8.75 0.59 11.26
C ARG A 333 -9.19 0.31 12.71
N GLY A 334 -9.03 -0.93 13.19
CA GLY A 334 -9.59 -1.41 14.45
C GLY A 334 -11.09 -1.70 14.42
N MET A 335 -11.59 -2.37 15.45
CA MET A 335 -12.99 -2.79 15.53
C MET A 335 -13.84 -1.93 16.47
N THR A 336 -15.12 -1.82 16.14
CA THR A 336 -16.16 -1.41 17.11
C THR A 336 -16.39 -2.51 18.14
N LEU A 337 -17.04 -2.20 19.27
CA LEU A 337 -17.35 -3.24 20.27
C LEU A 337 -18.32 -4.29 19.71
N LYS A 338 -19.26 -3.88 18.85
CA LYS A 338 -20.17 -4.81 18.18
C LYS A 338 -19.44 -5.73 17.20
N GLU A 339 -18.53 -5.19 16.40
CA GLU A 339 -17.68 -5.98 15.48
C GLU A 339 -16.84 -7.00 16.25
N LEU A 340 -16.22 -6.57 17.35
CA LEU A 340 -15.46 -7.45 18.23
C LEU A 340 -16.33 -8.55 18.85
N GLY A 341 -17.55 -8.25 19.29
CA GLY A 341 -18.49 -9.26 19.79
C GLY A 341 -18.89 -10.28 18.72
N GLN A 342 -19.07 -9.85 17.47
CA GLN A 342 -19.33 -10.76 16.34
C GLN A 342 -18.14 -11.68 16.09
N LEU A 343 -16.91 -11.15 16.11
CA LEU A 343 -15.69 -11.94 15.99
C LEU A 343 -15.57 -12.97 17.13
N MET A 344 -15.81 -12.57 18.38
CA MET A 344 -15.77 -13.48 19.52
C MET A 344 -16.78 -14.63 19.37
N ALA A 345 -18.02 -14.33 18.94
CA ALA A 345 -19.04 -15.34 18.70
C ALA A 345 -18.70 -16.28 17.54
N GLU A 346 -18.09 -15.75 16.47
CA GLU A 346 -17.59 -16.52 15.33
C GLU A 346 -16.55 -17.57 15.76
N PHE A 347 -15.64 -17.21 16.66
CA PHE A 347 -14.65 -18.12 17.26
C PHE A 347 -15.19 -18.98 18.41
N GLY A 348 -16.52 -19.03 18.59
CA GLY A 348 -17.19 -19.97 19.49
C GLY A 348 -17.34 -19.50 20.95
N ALA A 349 -17.09 -18.22 21.24
CA ALA A 349 -17.36 -17.68 22.57
C ALA A 349 -18.87 -17.64 22.84
N HIS A 350 -19.30 -18.28 23.93
CA HIS A 350 -20.65 -18.21 24.48
C HIS A 350 -20.79 -17.02 25.44
N GLN A 351 -19.69 -16.63 26.08
CA GLN A 351 -19.57 -15.40 26.85
C GLN A 351 -18.26 -14.70 26.48
N ALA A 352 -18.26 -13.39 26.36
CA ALA A 352 -17.04 -12.63 26.06
C ALA A 352 -17.03 -11.25 26.74
N LEU A 353 -15.84 -10.78 27.12
CA LEU A 353 -15.61 -9.52 27.82
C LEU A 353 -14.54 -8.71 27.08
N ASN A 354 -14.82 -7.42 26.88
CA ASN A 354 -13.81 -6.45 26.44
C ASN A 354 -12.90 -6.08 27.61
N ILE A 355 -11.59 -6.19 27.39
CA ILE A 355 -10.55 -5.72 28.31
C ILE A 355 -9.84 -4.50 27.72
N ASP A 356 -8.76 -4.02 28.33
CA ASP A 356 -8.11 -2.78 27.87
C ASP A 356 -7.62 -2.92 26.43
N GLY A 357 -7.69 -1.83 25.67
CA GLY A 357 -7.35 -1.79 24.25
C GLY A 357 -6.50 -0.57 23.90
N GLY A 358 -6.64 -0.06 22.67
CA GLY A 358 -5.78 1.02 22.19
C GLY A 358 -4.30 0.57 22.17
N GLY A 359 -3.37 1.45 22.55
CA GLY A 359 -1.95 1.10 22.58
C GLY A 359 -1.55 0.03 23.58
N SER A 360 -2.46 -0.38 24.48
CA SER A 360 -2.25 -1.52 25.37
C SER A 360 -2.41 -2.87 24.63
N THR A 361 -3.12 -2.90 23.50
CA THR A 361 -3.45 -4.11 22.72
C THR A 361 -2.18 -4.83 22.29
N THR A 362 -1.88 -5.95 22.95
CA THR A 362 -0.68 -6.74 22.67
C THR A 362 -0.96 -8.22 22.91
N MET A 363 -0.56 -9.07 21.97
CA MET A 363 -0.48 -10.51 22.11
C MET A 363 0.97 -10.98 21.92
N VAL A 364 1.39 -11.90 22.76
CA VAL A 364 2.72 -12.51 22.74
C VAL A 364 2.54 -14.02 22.69
N ALA A 365 3.30 -14.71 21.83
CA ALA A 365 3.25 -16.17 21.73
C ALA A 365 4.61 -16.77 21.37
N ARG A 366 4.89 -17.95 21.92
CA ARG A 366 6.06 -18.77 21.58
C ARG A 366 5.74 -19.70 20.43
N MET A 367 6.32 -19.42 19.26
CA MET A 367 6.18 -20.29 18.10
C MET A 367 6.88 -21.65 18.31
N PRO A 368 6.43 -22.73 17.65
CA PRO A 368 7.00 -24.06 17.80
C PRO A 368 8.52 -24.11 17.65
N GLY A 369 9.20 -24.60 18.69
CA GLY A 369 10.65 -24.75 18.67
C GLY A 369 11.45 -23.45 18.84
N LYS A 370 10.79 -22.32 19.13
CA LYS A 370 11.46 -21.11 19.64
C LYS A 370 11.60 -21.16 21.16
N GLU A 371 12.62 -20.46 21.68
CA GLU A 371 12.91 -20.35 23.12
C GLU A 371 12.02 -19.29 23.78
N ASP A 372 12.04 -18.08 23.22
CA ASP A 372 11.28 -16.94 23.73
C ASP A 372 9.94 -16.79 23.00
N ALA A 373 8.98 -16.21 23.72
CA ALA A 373 7.73 -15.72 23.15
C ALA A 373 7.94 -14.31 22.57
N GLU A 374 7.34 -14.03 21.42
CA GLU A 374 7.50 -12.77 20.68
C GLU A 374 6.13 -12.11 20.50
N VAL A 375 6.11 -10.77 20.34
CA VAL A 375 4.89 -10.04 20.00
C VAL A 375 4.43 -10.49 18.61
N VAL A 376 3.17 -10.87 18.48
CA VAL A 376 2.62 -11.41 17.22
C VAL A 376 1.72 -10.43 16.47
N ASN A 377 1.31 -9.34 17.10
CA ASN A 377 0.49 -8.28 16.50
C ASN A 377 1.30 -6.98 16.27
N SER A 378 0.66 -5.92 15.77
CA SER A 378 1.27 -4.60 15.56
C SER A 378 0.76 -3.54 16.57
N PRO A 379 1.45 -3.29 17.69
CA PRO A 379 1.03 -2.30 18.70
C PRO A 379 0.79 -0.89 18.13
N SER A 380 -0.34 -0.27 18.46
CA SER A 380 -0.77 1.00 17.83
C SER A 380 0.08 2.23 18.18
N ASP A 381 0.90 2.15 19.24
CA ASP A 381 1.79 3.24 19.66
C ASP A 381 3.16 3.19 18.94
N GLY A 382 3.36 2.23 18.03
CA GLY A 382 4.63 1.97 17.33
C GLY A 382 5.61 1.09 18.14
N THR A 383 5.41 1.01 19.45
CA THR A 383 6.08 0.07 20.35
C THR A 383 5.05 -0.50 21.33
N GLU A 384 5.38 -1.63 21.96
CA GLU A 384 4.58 -2.18 23.04
C GLU A 384 4.45 -1.20 24.21
N ARG A 385 3.24 -1.00 24.71
CA ARG A 385 2.97 -0.16 25.89
C ARG A 385 3.17 -0.97 27.16
N SER A 386 3.76 -0.35 28.17
CA SER A 386 3.77 -0.89 29.53
C SER A 386 2.36 -0.97 30.11
N VAL A 387 1.94 -2.17 30.52
CA VAL A 387 0.64 -2.45 31.15
C VAL A 387 0.85 -3.08 32.53
N PRO A 388 -0.07 -2.87 33.50
CA PRO A 388 0.12 -3.37 34.86
C PRO A 388 -0.20 -4.84 35.04
N ASN A 389 -1.04 -5.41 34.16
CA ASN A 389 -1.40 -6.82 34.20
C ASN A 389 -1.82 -7.36 32.83
N GLY A 390 -2.02 -8.67 32.78
CA GLY A 390 -2.44 -9.42 31.60
C GLY A 390 -2.92 -10.83 31.91
N ILE A 391 -3.27 -11.57 30.88
CA ILE A 391 -3.62 -13.00 30.96
C ILE A 391 -2.44 -13.80 30.41
N GLY A 392 -1.91 -14.73 31.21
CA GLY A 392 -0.79 -15.59 30.84
C GLY A 392 -1.26 -17.01 30.61
N VAL A 393 -0.74 -17.64 29.56
CA VAL A 393 -0.99 -19.04 29.24
C VAL A 393 0.30 -19.83 29.48
N PHE A 394 0.18 -20.89 30.27
CA PHE A 394 1.29 -21.73 30.70
C PHE A 394 1.11 -23.13 30.15
N VAL A 395 2.23 -23.74 29.79
CA VAL A 395 2.28 -25.13 29.34
C VAL A 395 3.28 -25.89 30.21
N GLU A 396 2.92 -27.08 30.68
CA GLU A 396 3.84 -27.96 31.41
C GLU A 396 5.14 -28.19 30.60
N ALA A 397 6.26 -28.31 31.30
CA ALA A 397 7.53 -28.63 30.66
C ALA A 397 7.39 -29.92 29.84
N GLY A 398 7.72 -29.87 28.55
CA GLY A 398 7.66 -31.02 27.68
C GLY A 398 8.77 -32.04 27.98
N SER A 399 8.68 -33.23 27.36
CA SER A 399 9.63 -34.32 27.61
C SER A 399 11.06 -34.03 27.16
N GLY A 400 11.29 -32.98 26.35
CA GLY A 400 12.56 -32.74 25.67
C GLY A 400 12.90 -33.79 24.61
N VAL A 401 11.94 -34.66 24.25
CA VAL A 401 12.11 -35.66 23.19
C VAL A 401 11.57 -35.10 21.89
N LEU A 402 12.44 -35.01 20.88
CA LEU A 402 12.10 -34.49 19.55
C LEU A 402 10.86 -35.18 18.95
N LYS A 403 9.77 -34.43 18.83
CA LYS A 403 8.52 -34.84 18.20
C LYS A 403 8.52 -34.53 16.71
N SER A 404 8.86 -33.31 16.32
CA SER A 404 8.79 -32.80 14.95
C SER A 404 9.70 -31.58 14.77
N PHE A 405 9.67 -30.98 13.58
CA PHE A 405 10.34 -29.71 13.28
C PHE A 405 9.33 -28.67 12.78
N ALA A 406 9.51 -27.42 13.17
CA ALA A 406 9.01 -26.27 12.41
C ALA A 406 10.07 -25.92 11.37
N VAL A 407 9.70 -25.90 10.09
CA VAL A 407 10.62 -25.64 8.98
C VAL A 407 10.23 -24.31 8.36
N GLU A 408 11.16 -23.37 8.37
CA GLU A 408 10.97 -22.01 7.86
C GLU A 408 12.19 -21.60 7.04
N THR A 409 12.00 -20.63 6.16
CA THR A 409 13.11 -19.92 5.52
C THR A 409 13.80 -19.04 6.55
N VAL A 410 15.11 -18.86 6.42
CA VAL A 410 15.86 -17.95 7.33
C VAL A 410 15.44 -16.51 7.08
N MET A 411 15.29 -16.12 5.81
CA MET A 411 14.64 -14.86 5.46
C MET A 411 13.12 -15.04 5.56
N ASN A 412 12.44 -14.04 6.13
CA ASN A 412 11.00 -14.05 6.38
C ASN A 412 10.25 -12.99 5.54
N ASN A 413 10.83 -12.60 4.40
CA ASN A 413 10.23 -11.63 3.48
C ASN A 413 9.12 -12.30 2.66
N GLU A 414 8.29 -11.49 2.01
CA GLU A 414 7.31 -11.99 1.03
C GLU A 414 7.99 -12.86 -0.04
N GLN A 415 7.32 -13.93 -0.45
CA GLN A 415 7.78 -14.86 -1.49
C GLN A 415 9.12 -15.53 -1.19
N SER A 416 9.55 -15.55 0.08
CA SER A 416 10.77 -16.25 0.52
C SER A 416 10.70 -17.76 0.29
N ASP A 417 9.50 -18.32 0.12
CA ASP A 417 9.26 -19.69 -0.33
C ASP A 417 9.62 -19.93 -1.81
N ARG A 418 10.10 -18.92 -2.53
CA ARG A 418 10.45 -18.99 -3.95
C ARG A 418 11.93 -18.76 -4.20
N VAL A 419 12.47 -19.31 -5.29
CA VAL A 419 13.89 -19.15 -5.68
C VAL A 419 14.08 -19.36 -7.20
N PHE A 420 15.09 -18.73 -7.81
CA PHE A 420 15.40 -18.91 -9.23
C PHE A 420 16.38 -20.07 -9.46
N PRO A 421 16.31 -20.80 -10.61
CA PRO A 421 17.32 -21.78 -10.97
C PRO A 421 18.74 -21.19 -10.95
N GLY A 422 19.68 -21.91 -10.33
CA GLY A 422 21.06 -21.45 -10.15
C GLY A 422 21.31 -20.64 -8.87
N LEU A 423 20.25 -20.23 -8.15
CA LEU A 423 20.33 -19.52 -6.88
C LEU A 423 20.03 -20.43 -5.69
N THR A 424 20.12 -19.87 -4.48
CA THR A 424 19.97 -20.60 -3.23
C THR A 424 18.88 -20.03 -2.32
N ARG A 425 18.42 -20.85 -1.37
CA ARG A 425 17.53 -20.44 -0.29
C ARG A 425 17.92 -21.12 1.02
N SER A 426 18.02 -20.37 2.10
CA SER A 426 18.39 -20.88 3.42
C SER A 426 17.14 -21.31 4.21
N PHE A 427 17.16 -22.53 4.77
CA PHE A 427 16.11 -23.04 5.66
C PHE A 427 16.65 -23.37 7.05
N ILE A 428 15.80 -23.19 8.06
CA ILE A 428 16.04 -23.63 9.43
C ILE A 428 14.95 -24.62 9.86
N GLY A 429 15.36 -25.67 10.56
CA GLY A 429 14.46 -26.67 11.13
C GLY A 429 14.53 -26.61 12.65
N ARG A 430 13.55 -25.97 13.30
CA ARG A 430 13.47 -25.86 14.76
C ARG A 430 12.81 -27.09 15.34
N GLY A 431 13.58 -27.89 16.07
CA GLY A 431 13.06 -29.10 16.73
C GLY A 431 12.17 -28.76 17.90
N TYR A 432 11.06 -29.48 18.07
CA TYR A 432 10.18 -29.32 19.23
C TYR A 432 9.62 -30.66 19.73
N ASP A 433 9.20 -30.71 21.00
CA ASP A 433 8.62 -31.89 21.67
C ASP A 433 7.08 -31.92 21.62
N GLU A 434 6.43 -32.83 22.36
CA GLU A 434 4.96 -32.92 22.38
C GLU A 434 4.23 -31.69 22.91
N ASN A 435 4.92 -30.82 23.66
CA ASN A 435 4.40 -29.57 24.20
C ASN A 435 4.94 -28.36 23.42
N TYR A 436 5.50 -28.58 22.22
CA TYR A 436 6.06 -27.55 21.34
C TYR A 436 7.26 -26.79 21.93
N SER A 437 7.80 -27.27 23.05
CA SER A 437 9.01 -26.71 23.66
C SER A 437 10.22 -27.01 22.79
N PRO A 438 11.20 -26.10 22.73
CA PRO A 438 12.38 -26.25 21.88
C PRO A 438 13.20 -27.47 22.29
N VAL A 439 13.65 -28.22 21.29
CA VAL A 439 14.56 -29.35 21.46
C VAL A 439 15.79 -29.07 20.61
N SER A 440 16.96 -29.01 21.25
CA SER A 440 18.23 -28.89 20.53
C SER A 440 18.49 -30.16 19.72
N VAL A 441 18.73 -30.00 18.41
CA VAL A 441 18.96 -31.12 17.49
C VAL A 441 20.17 -30.86 16.61
N ASP A 442 21.12 -31.80 16.63
CA ASP A 442 22.25 -31.83 15.71
C ASP A 442 22.00 -32.74 14.50
N ASN A 443 22.72 -32.51 13.41
CA ASN A 443 22.79 -33.38 12.23
C ASN A 443 21.43 -33.61 11.52
N ILE A 444 20.66 -32.53 11.31
CA ILE A 444 19.42 -32.55 10.52
C ILE A 444 19.74 -33.03 9.09
N LYS A 445 18.97 -34.01 8.60
CA LYS A 445 19.01 -34.43 7.19
C LYS A 445 17.98 -33.65 6.41
N TRP A 446 18.46 -32.87 5.44
CA TRP A 446 17.63 -32.08 4.55
C TRP A 446 17.34 -32.80 3.23
N LYS A 447 16.12 -32.62 2.70
CA LYS A 447 15.70 -33.16 1.39
C LYS A 447 14.73 -32.20 0.70
N ALA A 448 14.84 -32.15 -0.63
CA ALA A 448 13.81 -31.58 -1.49
C ALA A 448 12.96 -32.72 -2.08
N LEU A 449 11.64 -32.57 -2.07
CA LEU A 449 10.70 -33.57 -2.60
C LEU A 449 9.78 -32.91 -3.64
N PRO A 450 9.87 -33.25 -4.94
CA PRO A 450 10.77 -34.24 -5.52
C PRO A 450 12.21 -33.71 -5.70
N ALA A 451 13.20 -34.61 -5.67
CA ALA A 451 14.62 -34.25 -5.67
C ALA A 451 15.16 -33.72 -7.01
N ASN A 452 14.34 -33.65 -8.07
CA ASN A 452 14.74 -33.16 -9.39
C ASN A 452 14.58 -31.63 -9.54
N VAL A 453 13.98 -30.97 -8.56
CA VAL A 453 13.79 -29.50 -8.53
C VAL A 453 15.05 -28.81 -7.99
N GLY A 454 15.72 -29.44 -7.04
CA GLY A 454 16.99 -29.00 -6.49
C GLY A 454 17.48 -29.91 -5.37
N SER A 455 18.56 -29.53 -4.70
CA SER A 455 19.19 -30.31 -3.64
C SER A 455 19.54 -29.47 -2.42
N PHE A 456 19.60 -30.10 -1.25
CA PHE A 456 20.02 -29.43 -0.01
C PHE A 456 21.45 -29.81 0.35
N ASP A 457 22.19 -28.85 0.89
CA ASP A 457 23.45 -29.10 1.59
C ASP A 457 23.20 -29.58 3.04
N LYS A 458 24.29 -29.77 3.80
CA LYS A 458 24.22 -30.22 5.20
C LYS A 458 23.74 -29.14 6.18
N ASN A 459 23.77 -27.87 5.78
CA ASN A 459 23.44 -26.72 6.62
C ASN A 459 21.99 -26.25 6.40
N GLY A 460 21.24 -26.87 5.51
CA GLY A 460 19.87 -26.45 5.18
C GLY A 460 19.80 -25.42 4.06
N VAL A 461 20.87 -25.27 3.27
CA VAL A 461 20.86 -24.44 2.07
C VAL A 461 20.33 -25.26 0.90
N PHE A 462 19.21 -24.82 0.34
CA PHE A 462 18.65 -25.36 -0.89
C PHE A 462 19.35 -24.73 -2.11
N HIS A 463 19.77 -25.54 -3.06
CA HIS A 463 20.32 -25.16 -4.35
C HIS A 463 19.30 -25.49 -5.45
N ALA A 464 18.76 -24.45 -6.07
CA ALA A 464 17.73 -24.59 -7.10
C ALA A 464 18.33 -25.02 -8.45
N GLU A 465 17.75 -26.04 -9.09
CA GLU A 465 18.26 -26.58 -10.35
C GLU A 465 17.24 -26.46 -11.48
N LYS A 466 16.00 -26.88 -11.23
CA LYS A 466 14.92 -26.88 -12.23
C LYS A 466 13.67 -26.28 -11.63
N SER A 467 13.01 -25.47 -12.43
CA SER A 467 11.72 -24.90 -12.12
C SER A 467 10.68 -25.97 -11.77
N GLY A 468 9.82 -25.66 -10.80
CA GLY A 468 8.78 -26.56 -10.28
C GLY A 468 8.59 -26.44 -8.77
N LYS A 469 7.50 -27.02 -8.26
CA LYS A 469 7.20 -27.08 -6.82
C LYS A 469 7.95 -28.22 -6.15
N ALA A 470 8.44 -27.97 -4.95
CA ALA A 470 9.07 -28.94 -4.06
C ALA A 470 8.62 -28.73 -2.61
N VAL A 471 8.93 -29.70 -1.77
CA VAL A 471 8.80 -29.61 -0.31
C VAL A 471 10.19 -29.68 0.30
N ALA A 472 10.54 -28.67 1.09
CA ALA A 472 11.72 -28.67 1.94
C ALA A 472 11.43 -29.52 3.19
N GLN A 473 12.24 -30.55 3.43
CA GLN A 473 12.04 -31.47 4.56
C GLN A 473 13.27 -31.50 5.47
N ALA A 474 13.07 -31.18 6.75
CA ALA A 474 14.02 -31.43 7.83
C ALA A 474 13.69 -32.77 8.50
N GLN A 475 14.70 -33.64 8.68
CA GLN A 475 14.50 -34.97 9.27
C GLN A 475 15.63 -35.40 10.19
N VAL A 476 15.28 -35.93 11.36
CA VAL A 476 16.19 -36.73 12.21
C VAL A 476 15.48 -38.01 12.65
N ARG A 477 16.10 -39.15 12.33
CA ARG A 477 15.49 -40.49 12.52
C ARG A 477 14.08 -40.54 11.92
N SER A 478 13.05 -40.75 12.74
CA SER A 478 11.64 -40.80 12.32
C SER A 478 10.93 -39.45 12.38
N SER A 479 11.45 -38.46 13.10
CA SER A 479 10.84 -37.14 13.27
C SER A 479 11.16 -36.26 12.05
N LYS A 480 10.13 -35.59 11.51
CA LYS A 480 10.22 -34.79 10.29
C LYS A 480 9.33 -33.55 10.37
N GLY A 481 9.78 -32.45 9.77
CA GLY A 481 8.97 -31.27 9.47
C GLY A 481 9.15 -30.88 8.01
N THR A 482 8.20 -30.11 7.49
CA THR A 482 8.20 -29.73 6.07
C THR A 482 7.63 -28.33 5.86
N THR A 483 8.10 -27.65 4.81
CA THR A 483 7.47 -26.44 4.26
C THR A 483 7.51 -26.48 2.73
N GLU A 484 6.64 -25.72 2.07
CA GLU A 484 6.58 -25.64 0.60
C GLU A 484 7.71 -24.75 0.05
N LEU A 485 8.06 -24.99 -1.21
CA LEU A 485 9.11 -24.27 -1.92
C LEU A 485 8.82 -24.29 -3.42
N THR A 486 8.99 -23.17 -4.10
CA THR A 486 8.80 -23.06 -5.55
C THR A 486 10.09 -22.59 -6.23
N VAL A 487 10.55 -23.33 -7.24
CA VAL A 487 11.60 -22.85 -8.15
C VAL A 487 10.95 -22.20 -9.37
N LEU A 488 11.21 -20.91 -9.56
CA LEU A 488 10.64 -20.07 -10.62
C LEU A 488 11.24 -20.34 -12.00
N GLY A 489 10.80 -19.58 -13.02
CA GLY A 489 11.46 -19.50 -14.32
C GLY A 489 12.91 -19.00 -14.23
N ALA A 490 13.60 -18.91 -15.38
CA ALA A 490 14.94 -18.34 -15.40
C ALA A 490 14.90 -16.86 -15.00
N LEU A 491 15.90 -16.41 -14.23
CA LEU A 491 16.06 -15.02 -13.84
C LEU A 491 16.19 -14.13 -15.09
N ASP A 492 15.29 -13.15 -15.22
CA ASP A 492 15.22 -12.24 -16.35
C ASP A 492 15.79 -10.87 -15.99
N ARG A 493 15.40 -10.33 -14.82
CA ARG A 493 15.91 -9.07 -14.28
C ARG A 493 16.05 -9.13 -12.75
N ILE A 494 16.84 -8.21 -12.22
CA ILE A 494 16.97 -7.94 -10.78
C ILE A 494 16.65 -6.49 -10.50
N GLU A 495 16.11 -6.20 -9.33
CA GLU A 495 15.76 -4.86 -8.90
C GLU A 495 16.08 -4.68 -7.41
N PRO A 496 16.84 -3.65 -7.03
CA PRO A 496 16.99 -3.27 -5.64
C PRO A 496 15.67 -2.70 -5.09
N SER A 497 15.43 -2.83 -3.79
CA SER A 497 14.24 -2.27 -3.11
C SER A 497 14.16 -0.74 -3.14
N SER A 498 15.19 -0.07 -3.66
CA SER A 498 15.26 1.38 -3.85
C SER A 498 16.03 1.67 -5.13
N SER A 499 15.57 2.64 -5.92
CA SER A 499 16.26 3.06 -7.16
C SER A 499 17.39 4.06 -6.92
N TYR A 500 17.49 4.63 -5.71
CA TYR A 500 18.47 5.63 -5.30
C TYR A 500 18.53 5.66 -3.76
N ILE A 501 19.72 5.88 -3.19
CA ILE A 501 19.92 6.08 -1.75
C ILE A 501 20.62 7.43 -1.50
N GLY A 502 19.89 8.39 -0.93
CA GLY A 502 20.44 9.63 -0.42
C GLY A 502 20.64 9.55 1.10
N LEU A 503 21.85 9.83 1.59
CA LEU A 503 22.20 9.76 3.01
C LEU A 503 22.70 11.11 3.53
N GLU A 504 22.42 11.39 4.79
CA GLU A 504 23.15 12.39 5.57
C GLU A 504 24.23 11.69 6.40
N MET A 505 25.33 12.38 6.71
CA MET A 505 26.34 11.83 7.62
C MET A 505 25.75 11.42 8.97
N GLY A 506 26.00 10.17 9.36
CA GLY A 506 25.46 9.57 10.59
C GLY A 506 24.05 8.98 10.46
N ARG A 507 23.43 9.04 9.28
CA ARG A 507 22.19 8.33 8.95
C ARG A 507 22.50 7.14 8.05
N THR A 508 21.79 6.04 8.26
CA THR A 508 21.91 4.82 7.46
C THR A 508 20.62 4.57 6.69
N ALA A 509 20.71 3.82 5.60
CA ALA A 509 19.56 3.26 4.88
C ALA A 509 19.79 1.77 4.66
N SER A 510 18.75 1.03 4.28
CA SER A 510 18.88 -0.39 3.95
C SER A 510 18.27 -0.69 2.60
N PHE A 511 18.82 -1.68 1.90
CA PHE A 511 18.24 -2.21 0.67
C PHE A 511 18.30 -3.73 0.61
N SER A 512 17.33 -4.32 -0.08
CA SER A 512 17.33 -5.73 -0.49
C SER A 512 17.24 -5.82 -2.00
N VAL A 513 17.34 -7.04 -2.57
CA VAL A 513 17.29 -7.25 -4.02
C VAL A 513 16.27 -8.34 -4.32
N ASN A 514 15.34 -8.05 -5.23
CA ASN A 514 14.38 -8.99 -5.77
C ASN A 514 14.78 -9.38 -7.20
N GLY A 515 14.62 -10.65 -7.53
CA GLY A 515 14.69 -11.13 -8.91
C GLY A 515 13.30 -11.29 -9.50
N TYR A 516 13.22 -11.24 -10.82
CA TYR A 516 11.99 -11.47 -11.58
C TYR A 516 12.28 -12.40 -12.76
N ASP A 517 11.36 -13.31 -13.05
CA ASP A 517 11.37 -14.03 -14.34
C ASP A 517 10.67 -13.23 -15.45
N LYS A 518 10.71 -13.75 -16.68
CA LYS A 518 10.13 -13.10 -17.87
C LYS A 518 8.61 -12.83 -17.78
N ASN A 519 7.92 -13.48 -16.84
CA ASN A 519 6.47 -13.32 -16.65
C ASN A 519 6.17 -12.43 -15.42
N GLY A 520 7.19 -11.88 -14.76
CA GLY A 520 7.03 -11.02 -13.59
C GLY A 520 6.83 -11.76 -12.28
N TYR A 521 7.06 -13.09 -12.20
CA TYR A 521 7.10 -13.77 -10.90
C TYR A 521 8.37 -13.38 -10.17
N SER A 522 8.21 -12.98 -8.91
CA SER A 522 9.29 -12.45 -8.10
C SER A 522 9.71 -13.37 -6.94
N ALA A 523 10.98 -13.23 -6.53
CA ALA A 523 11.52 -13.82 -5.31
C ALA A 523 12.70 -13.00 -4.78
N PRO A 524 12.89 -12.91 -3.44
CA PRO A 524 14.03 -12.23 -2.84
C PRO A 524 15.35 -12.98 -3.09
N ILE A 525 16.45 -12.28 -3.34
CA ILE A 525 17.76 -12.87 -3.57
C ILE A 525 18.55 -12.96 -2.25
N GLU A 526 19.15 -14.12 -1.95
CA GLU A 526 20.02 -14.24 -0.76
C GLU A 526 21.32 -13.45 -0.96
N LEU A 527 21.85 -12.89 0.12
CA LEU A 527 23.11 -12.15 0.11
C LEU A 527 24.27 -12.94 -0.52
N ARG A 528 24.30 -14.26 -0.30
CA ARG A 528 25.35 -15.14 -0.85
C ARG A 528 25.32 -15.33 -2.36
N ASP A 529 24.19 -15.02 -3.00
CA ASP A 529 24.00 -15.17 -4.45
C ASP A 529 24.31 -13.86 -5.20
N MET A 530 24.78 -12.84 -4.47
CA MET A 530 25.09 -11.52 -5.00
C MET A 530 26.59 -11.22 -4.96
N THR A 531 27.07 -10.44 -5.91
CA THR A 531 28.38 -9.79 -5.87
C THR A 531 28.18 -8.28 -5.97
N LEU A 532 28.82 -7.53 -5.07
CA LEU A 532 28.70 -6.08 -5.00
C LEU A 532 30.06 -5.42 -5.29
N GLU A 533 30.04 -4.37 -6.11
CA GLU A 533 31.18 -3.48 -6.35
C GLU A 533 30.75 -2.04 -6.05
N TYR A 534 31.49 -1.33 -5.19
CA TYR A 534 31.24 0.06 -4.78
C TYR A 534 32.51 0.70 -4.23
N ASP A 535 32.48 2.02 -4.00
CA ASP A 535 33.59 2.74 -3.37
C ASP A 535 33.51 2.68 -1.84
N GLU A 536 34.37 1.86 -1.23
CA GLU A 536 34.47 1.70 0.23
C GLU A 536 34.91 2.99 0.95
N SER A 537 35.51 3.97 0.26
CA SER A 537 35.83 5.24 0.90
C SER A 537 34.59 6.12 1.12
N VAL A 538 33.54 5.93 0.32
CA VAL A 538 32.29 6.70 0.39
C VAL A 538 31.27 6.04 1.32
N ILE A 539 31.11 4.71 1.22
CA ILE A 539 30.15 3.94 2.03
C ILE A 539 30.74 2.61 2.52
N SER A 540 30.12 2.03 3.54
CA SER A 540 30.29 0.63 3.93
C SER A 540 28.94 -0.08 4.02
N LEU A 541 28.94 -1.40 3.87
CA LEU A 541 27.73 -2.23 3.91
C LEU A 541 27.81 -3.24 5.07
N GLU A 542 26.72 -3.35 5.84
CA GLU A 542 26.54 -4.39 6.86
C GLU A 542 25.42 -5.36 6.45
N GLU A 543 25.65 -6.67 6.61
CA GLU A 543 24.65 -7.71 6.31
C GLU A 543 23.65 -7.87 7.46
N ASN A 544 22.36 -7.91 7.13
CA ASN A 544 21.29 -8.17 8.08
C ASN A 544 20.75 -9.60 7.93
N GLU A 545 20.30 -10.21 9.03
CA GLU A 545 19.75 -11.58 9.04
C GLU A 545 18.50 -11.74 8.16
N ASN A 546 17.77 -10.65 7.90
CA ASN A 546 16.58 -10.60 7.03
C ASN A 546 16.91 -10.56 5.52
N GLY A 547 18.18 -10.67 5.14
CA GLY A 547 18.60 -10.65 3.74
C GLY A 547 18.69 -9.28 3.10
N SER A 548 18.88 -8.23 3.91
CA SER A 548 19.15 -6.86 3.42
C SER A 548 20.58 -6.42 3.77
N TYR A 549 21.05 -5.38 3.09
CA TYR A 549 22.26 -4.63 3.48
C TYR A 549 21.88 -3.31 4.14
N THR A 550 22.63 -2.91 5.17
CA THR A 550 22.61 -1.55 5.73
C THR A 550 23.76 -0.75 5.12
N VAL A 551 23.44 0.37 4.46
CA VAL A 551 24.37 1.34 3.88
C VAL A 551 24.75 2.37 4.93
N ILE A 552 26.05 2.47 5.21
CA ILE A 552 26.63 3.36 6.20
C ILE A 552 27.53 4.38 5.51
N PRO A 553 27.30 5.70 5.68
CA PRO A 553 28.12 6.72 5.05
C PRO A 553 29.47 6.88 5.74
N ASN A 554 30.55 6.93 4.96
CA ASN A 554 31.93 7.12 5.43
C ASN A 554 32.47 8.53 5.12
N GLU A 555 32.00 9.18 4.04
CA GLU A 555 32.49 10.49 3.57
C GLU A 555 31.34 11.45 3.24
N ASP A 556 31.38 12.67 3.78
CA ASP A 556 30.42 13.73 3.46
C ASP A 556 30.71 14.33 2.08
N GLY A 557 29.68 14.59 1.29
CA GLY A 557 29.84 15.06 -0.09
C GLY A 557 30.33 14.00 -1.09
N GLY A 558 30.38 12.73 -0.69
CA GLY A 558 30.77 11.62 -1.56
C GLY A 558 29.60 11.04 -2.36
N ALA A 559 29.90 10.42 -3.50
CA ALA A 559 28.94 9.67 -4.30
C ALA A 559 29.58 8.39 -4.84
N THR A 560 28.79 7.32 -4.91
CA THR A 560 29.21 6.04 -5.47
C THR A 560 28.01 5.29 -6.03
N THR A 561 28.26 4.26 -6.82
CA THR A 561 27.24 3.37 -7.35
C THR A 561 27.51 1.98 -6.86
N ILE A 562 26.53 1.35 -6.21
CA ILE A 562 26.60 -0.07 -5.88
C ILE A 562 26.21 -0.84 -7.14
N GLN A 563 27.18 -1.48 -7.79
CA GLN A 563 26.93 -2.42 -8.87
C GLN A 563 26.60 -3.78 -8.27
N ILE A 564 25.35 -4.22 -8.44
CA ILE A 564 24.81 -5.47 -7.92
C ILE A 564 24.78 -6.48 -9.06
N THR A 565 25.45 -7.61 -8.90
CA THR A 565 25.49 -8.70 -9.88
C THR A 565 24.88 -9.99 -9.32
N VAL A 566 23.94 -10.59 -10.05
CA VAL A 566 23.32 -11.89 -9.75
C VAL A 566 23.29 -12.72 -11.02
N LEU A 567 24.00 -13.86 -11.03
CA LEU A 567 24.26 -14.64 -12.25
C LEU A 567 24.85 -13.76 -13.37
N ASP A 568 24.11 -13.56 -14.47
CA ASP A 568 24.46 -12.71 -15.61
C ASP A 568 23.75 -11.33 -15.59
N LYS A 569 22.97 -11.04 -14.54
CA LYS A 569 22.20 -9.79 -14.41
C LYS A 569 22.97 -8.78 -13.58
N VAL A 570 22.99 -7.54 -14.04
CA VAL A 570 23.65 -6.41 -13.39
C VAL A 570 22.66 -5.26 -13.25
N VAL A 571 22.57 -4.67 -12.07
CA VAL A 571 21.83 -3.43 -11.81
C VAL A 571 22.69 -2.49 -10.99
N GLN A 572 22.52 -1.19 -11.22
CA GLN A 572 23.26 -0.14 -10.54
C GLN A 572 22.34 0.57 -9.55
N LEU A 573 22.78 0.70 -8.30
CA LEU A 573 22.10 1.44 -7.25
C LEU A 573 22.94 2.68 -6.88
N PRO A 574 22.55 3.86 -7.38
CA PRO A 574 23.14 5.14 -6.99
C PRO A 574 23.06 5.41 -5.49
N VAL A 575 24.18 5.87 -4.92
CA VAL A 575 24.28 6.29 -3.52
C VAL A 575 25.00 7.64 -3.42
N THR A 576 24.43 8.58 -2.68
CA THR A 576 25.08 9.86 -2.41
C THR A 576 25.03 10.19 -0.92
N VAL A 577 26.07 10.82 -0.42
CA VAL A 577 26.19 11.21 0.98
C VAL A 577 26.35 12.73 1.07
N GLY A 578 25.48 13.37 1.83
CA GLY A 578 25.44 14.82 2.01
C GLY A 578 24.96 15.57 0.77
N LEU A 579 25.09 16.89 0.82
CA LEU A 579 24.76 17.79 -0.28
C LEU A 579 25.96 18.68 -0.60
N THR A 580 26.17 18.95 -1.88
CA THR A 580 27.15 19.92 -2.38
C THR A 580 26.44 21.22 -2.73
N THR A 581 27.04 22.35 -2.34
CA THR A 581 26.55 23.68 -2.72
C THR A 581 27.09 24.07 -4.10
N VAL A 582 26.18 24.41 -5.03
CA VAL A 582 26.48 24.91 -6.37
C VAL A 582 26.01 26.35 -6.48
N GLU A 583 26.88 27.25 -6.93
CA GLU A 583 26.53 28.65 -7.18
C GLU A 583 25.80 28.79 -8.53
N ILE A 584 24.64 29.43 -8.51
CA ILE A 584 23.80 29.68 -9.69
C ILE A 584 24.00 31.11 -10.21
N SER A 585 24.18 32.07 -9.30
CA SER A 585 24.42 33.47 -9.65
C SER A 585 25.11 34.19 -8.50
N ASP A 586 26.22 34.85 -8.80
CA ASP A 586 26.97 35.73 -7.90
C ASP A 586 26.35 37.15 -7.79
N PHE A 587 25.39 37.49 -8.67
CA PHE A 587 24.77 38.83 -8.75
C PHE A 587 25.73 39.98 -9.08
N GLU A 588 26.86 39.69 -9.73
CA GLU A 588 27.88 40.69 -10.08
C GLU A 588 27.49 41.63 -11.23
N THR A 589 26.39 41.33 -11.91
CA THR A 589 25.85 42.12 -13.04
C THR A 589 24.33 42.11 -13.05
N THR A 590 23.71 43.17 -13.57
CA THR A 590 22.27 43.22 -13.82
C THR A 590 21.87 42.60 -15.16
N GLU A 591 22.84 42.11 -15.96
CA GLU A 591 22.55 41.39 -17.21
C GLU A 591 21.73 40.12 -16.93
N GLY A 592 20.66 39.91 -17.71
CA GLY A 592 19.72 38.81 -17.48
C GLY A 592 18.70 39.05 -16.35
N TRP A 593 18.89 40.07 -15.51
CA TRP A 593 17.97 40.45 -14.43
C TRP A 593 17.16 41.70 -14.78
N SER A 594 15.90 41.69 -14.41
CA SER A 594 15.00 42.84 -14.55
C SER A 594 14.04 42.87 -13.37
N PHE A 595 13.18 43.90 -13.32
CA PHE A 595 12.14 43.97 -12.30
C PHE A 595 10.74 44.09 -12.89
N THR A 596 9.78 43.48 -12.21
CA THR A 596 8.35 43.71 -12.40
C THR A 596 7.68 44.00 -11.06
N LYS A 597 6.41 44.35 -11.08
CA LYS A 597 5.67 44.78 -9.90
C LYS A 597 4.20 44.42 -9.99
N TYR A 598 3.54 44.28 -8.86
CA TYR A 598 2.11 44.09 -8.77
C TYR A 598 1.53 44.79 -7.53
N PRO A 599 0.39 45.51 -7.64
CA PRO A 599 -0.20 46.02 -8.89
C PRO A 599 0.67 47.15 -9.49
N ASP A 600 0.31 47.67 -10.66
CA ASP A 600 1.08 48.70 -11.38
C ASP A 600 1.42 49.96 -10.55
N ALA A 601 0.62 50.24 -9.50
CA ALA A 601 0.81 51.36 -8.59
C ALA A 601 2.04 51.21 -7.67
N VAL A 602 2.58 50.01 -7.48
CA VAL A 602 3.79 49.78 -6.66
C VAL A 602 4.99 50.48 -7.28
N GLY A 603 5.85 51.09 -6.47
CA GLY A 603 7.17 51.54 -6.93
C GLY A 603 8.14 50.37 -6.90
N ALA A 604 8.96 50.17 -7.94
CA ALA A 604 10.03 49.18 -7.92
C ALA A 604 11.18 49.65 -8.84
N SER A 605 12.42 49.36 -8.45
CA SER A 605 13.61 49.52 -9.29
C SER A 605 14.71 48.58 -8.83
N ILE A 606 15.67 48.29 -9.72
CA ILE A 606 16.89 47.54 -9.37
C ILE A 606 18.12 48.39 -9.64
N GLU A 607 19.15 48.17 -8.84
CA GLU A 607 20.47 48.78 -9.02
C GLU A 607 21.57 47.84 -8.53
N LEU A 608 22.75 47.95 -9.12
CA LEU A 608 23.95 47.22 -8.70
C LEU A 608 24.62 48.00 -7.57
N VAL A 609 24.86 47.34 -6.43
CA VAL A 609 25.43 47.94 -5.21
C VAL A 609 26.56 47.07 -4.66
N GLU A 610 27.25 47.54 -3.61
CA GLU A 610 28.21 46.72 -2.87
C GLU A 610 27.48 45.54 -2.18
N GLY A 611 27.90 44.32 -2.53
CA GLY A 611 27.34 43.07 -2.02
C GLY A 611 28.03 42.60 -0.73
N ARG A 612 27.73 41.37 -0.33
CA ARG A 612 28.43 40.61 0.70
C ARG A 612 29.81 40.19 0.20
N SER A 613 29.88 39.73 -1.05
CA SER A 613 31.11 39.38 -1.77
C SER A 613 31.09 40.06 -3.12
N GLY A 614 31.82 41.17 -3.28
CA GLY A 614 31.83 41.91 -4.54
C GLY A 614 30.59 42.80 -4.70
N ASN A 615 29.82 42.65 -5.78
CA ASN A 615 28.59 43.39 -6.00
C ASN A 615 27.35 42.54 -5.70
N GLY A 616 26.23 43.18 -5.41
CA GLY A 616 24.92 42.53 -5.31
C GLY A 616 23.85 43.34 -6.01
N ILE A 617 22.69 42.73 -6.26
CA ILE A 617 21.54 43.44 -6.84
C ILE A 617 20.61 43.91 -5.72
N GLN A 618 20.46 45.23 -5.60
CA GLN A 618 19.46 45.84 -4.74
C GLN A 618 18.12 45.97 -5.47
N LEU A 619 17.06 45.44 -4.88
CA LEU A 619 15.68 45.66 -5.28
C LEU A 619 15.03 46.68 -4.34
N ASN A 620 14.76 47.87 -4.85
CA ASN A 620 14.01 48.91 -4.18
C ASN A 620 12.51 48.71 -4.43
N TYR A 621 11.68 48.93 -3.41
CA TYR A 621 10.23 48.80 -3.53
C TYR A 621 9.45 49.80 -2.67
N ASP A 622 8.26 50.19 -3.14
CA ASP A 622 7.32 51.07 -2.45
C ASP A 622 5.95 50.40 -2.31
N PHE A 623 5.68 49.90 -1.10
CA PHE A 623 4.41 49.26 -0.73
C PHE A 623 3.44 50.21 -0.02
N SER A 624 3.72 51.52 -0.01
CA SER A 624 2.86 52.56 0.57
C SER A 624 1.80 53.09 -0.40
N THR A 625 1.90 52.76 -1.69
CA THR A 625 1.07 53.35 -2.74
C THR A 625 -0.33 52.76 -2.87
N THR A 626 -0.59 51.58 -2.27
CA THR A 626 -1.88 50.88 -2.33
C THR A 626 -2.03 49.91 -1.15
N THR A 627 -3.28 49.57 -0.81
CA THR A 627 -3.63 48.62 0.25
C THR A 627 -3.94 47.20 -0.24
N ALA A 628 -3.82 46.94 -1.56
CA ALA A 628 -3.93 45.61 -2.16
C ALA A 628 -2.78 44.68 -1.70
N THR A 629 -2.65 43.49 -2.30
CA THR A 629 -1.38 42.73 -2.19
C THR A 629 -0.33 43.41 -3.06
N ARG A 630 0.88 43.67 -2.53
CA ARG A 630 1.95 44.39 -3.21
C ARG A 630 3.18 43.51 -3.30
N ALA A 631 3.76 43.41 -4.49
CA ALA A 631 4.97 42.65 -4.73
C ALA A 631 5.90 43.42 -5.68
N ALA A 632 7.19 43.34 -5.42
CA ALA A 632 8.24 43.78 -6.34
C ALA A 632 9.08 42.56 -6.68
N TYR A 633 9.21 42.24 -7.96
CA TYR A 633 9.88 41.02 -8.42
C TYR A 633 11.24 41.36 -8.98
N LEU A 634 12.28 40.69 -8.50
CA LEU A 634 13.54 40.54 -9.22
C LEU A 634 13.42 39.28 -10.08
N GLN A 635 13.33 39.45 -11.40
CA GLN A 635 13.05 38.38 -12.35
C GLN A 635 14.20 38.19 -13.33
N THR A 636 14.36 36.97 -13.82
CA THR A 636 15.38 36.62 -14.82
C THR A 636 14.77 36.28 -16.18
N SER A 637 15.44 36.67 -17.27
CA SER A 637 15.06 36.36 -18.65
C SER A 637 16.31 36.24 -19.55
N PRO A 638 16.59 35.04 -20.12
CA PRO A 638 15.86 33.78 -19.95
C PRO A 638 15.89 33.29 -18.49
N MET A 639 14.94 32.43 -18.09
CA MET A 639 14.95 31.84 -16.75
C MET A 639 16.27 31.08 -16.51
N LEU A 640 16.81 31.15 -15.29
CA LEU A 640 18.07 30.52 -14.93
C LEU A 640 17.85 29.01 -14.75
N GLU A 641 18.57 28.20 -15.53
CA GLU A 641 18.52 26.74 -15.41
C GLU A 641 19.19 26.27 -14.13
N LEU A 642 18.53 25.37 -13.41
CA LEU A 642 19.03 24.75 -12.21
C LEU A 642 19.71 23.41 -12.57
N PRO A 643 20.82 23.04 -11.90
CA PRO A 643 21.39 21.69 -11.97
C PRO A 643 20.32 20.63 -11.64
N ARG A 644 20.54 19.38 -12.04
CA ARG A 644 19.65 18.27 -11.67
C ARG A 644 19.66 18.03 -10.16
N ASP A 645 18.57 17.47 -9.65
CA ASP A 645 18.42 16.98 -8.28
C ASP A 645 18.63 18.03 -7.16
N VAL A 646 18.35 19.31 -7.44
CA VAL A 646 18.31 20.37 -6.44
C VAL A 646 17.32 20.03 -5.32
N GLN A 647 17.86 19.93 -4.11
CA GLN A 647 17.10 19.72 -2.87
C GLN A 647 16.74 21.06 -2.24
N ASN A 648 17.67 22.02 -2.22
CA ASN A 648 17.44 23.35 -1.68
C ASN A 648 17.90 24.44 -2.62
N ILE A 649 17.20 25.57 -2.60
CA ILE A 649 17.62 26.83 -3.23
C ILE A 649 17.70 27.90 -2.14
N GLY A 650 18.79 28.67 -2.14
CA GLY A 650 19.01 29.72 -1.16
C GLY A 650 19.92 30.82 -1.65
N LEU A 651 19.92 31.94 -0.94
CA LEU A 651 20.70 33.11 -1.27
C LEU A 651 20.95 33.97 -0.04
N TRP A 652 21.97 34.82 -0.10
CA TRP A 652 22.21 35.84 0.91
C TRP A 652 21.33 37.06 0.66
N VAL A 653 20.70 37.55 1.73
CA VAL A 653 19.79 38.70 1.68
C VAL A 653 20.20 39.73 2.74
N HIS A 654 20.54 40.93 2.30
CA HIS A 654 20.67 42.07 3.18
C HIS A 654 19.28 42.63 3.49
N GLY A 655 18.77 42.36 4.69
CA GLY A 655 17.44 42.77 5.12
C GLY A 655 17.34 44.25 5.45
N ASP A 656 16.15 44.82 5.26
CA ASP A 656 15.80 46.19 5.68
C ASP A 656 14.99 46.24 7.00
N GLY A 657 14.60 45.08 7.53
CA GLY A 657 13.86 44.93 8.79
C GLY A 657 12.37 45.24 8.70
N ASN A 658 11.83 45.55 7.51
CA ASN A 658 10.43 45.96 7.34
C ASN A 658 9.43 44.80 7.42
N GLY A 659 9.89 43.55 7.36
CA GLY A 659 9.09 42.35 7.55
C GLY A 659 8.28 41.92 6.34
N ALA A 660 8.74 42.21 5.11
CA ALA A 660 8.14 41.70 3.88
C ALA A 660 8.29 40.16 3.81
N TRP A 661 7.29 39.48 3.25
CA TRP A 661 7.36 38.03 3.01
C TRP A 661 8.22 37.76 1.76
N LEU A 662 9.30 37.00 1.88
CA LEU A 662 10.24 36.76 0.79
C LEU A 662 10.02 35.39 0.14
N ARG A 663 9.87 35.38 -1.19
CA ARG A 663 9.48 34.19 -1.95
C ARG A 663 10.27 34.04 -3.25
N THR A 664 10.23 32.84 -3.83
CA THR A 664 10.81 32.52 -5.14
C THR A 664 9.86 31.67 -5.98
N VAL A 665 10.05 31.64 -7.30
CA VAL A 665 9.30 30.77 -8.22
C VAL A 665 10.25 29.96 -9.09
N VAL A 666 10.07 28.63 -9.08
CA VAL A 666 10.76 27.67 -9.95
C VAL A 666 9.73 27.06 -10.90
N GLU A 667 10.09 26.92 -12.18
CA GLU A 667 9.31 26.21 -13.19
C GLU A 667 10.03 24.93 -13.57
N ASP A 668 9.34 23.79 -13.59
CA ASP A 668 9.94 22.51 -13.94
C ASP A 668 9.82 22.19 -15.44
N ALA A 669 10.34 21.03 -15.86
CA ALA A 669 10.31 20.62 -17.27
C ALA A 669 8.88 20.38 -17.83
N THR A 670 7.88 20.17 -16.97
CA THR A 670 6.47 20.02 -17.36
C THR A 670 5.78 21.38 -17.50
N GLY A 671 6.43 22.47 -17.10
CA GLY A 671 5.85 23.82 -17.02
C GLY A 671 5.13 24.09 -15.70
N THR A 672 5.23 23.17 -14.71
CA THR A 672 4.65 23.35 -13.38
C THR A 672 5.45 24.38 -12.60
N ARG A 673 4.76 25.34 -11.96
CA ARG A 673 5.39 26.43 -11.21
C ARG A 673 5.23 26.27 -9.71
N TYR A 674 6.35 26.12 -9.02
CA TYR A 674 6.43 26.06 -7.57
C TYR A 674 6.72 27.45 -7.00
N THR A 675 5.81 27.98 -6.19
CA THR A 675 6.04 29.25 -5.47
C THR A 675 6.46 28.96 -4.03
N LEU A 676 7.75 29.11 -3.74
CA LEU A 676 8.39 28.70 -2.50
C LEU A 676 8.64 29.90 -1.57
N THR A 677 8.54 29.68 -0.27
CA THR A 677 8.85 30.68 0.76
C THR A 677 10.32 30.57 1.16
N LEU A 678 11.07 31.66 1.02
CA LEU A 678 12.46 31.77 1.49
C LEU A 678 12.52 32.30 2.93
N ALA A 679 11.64 33.24 3.29
CA ALA A 679 11.49 33.72 4.65
C ALA A 679 10.10 34.31 4.87
N ASP A 680 9.38 33.88 5.92
CA ASP A 680 8.03 34.36 6.23
C ASP A 680 7.95 35.86 6.54
N ALA A 681 9.05 36.46 7.03
CA ALA A 681 9.19 37.90 7.20
C ALA A 681 10.67 38.31 7.24
N VAL A 682 11.07 39.29 6.42
CA VAL A 682 12.40 39.93 6.46
C VAL A 682 12.45 40.97 7.59
N ASN A 683 12.50 40.50 8.84
CA ASN A 683 12.49 41.32 10.06
C ASN A 683 13.89 41.61 10.63
N TRP A 684 14.94 41.27 9.88
CA TRP A 684 16.33 41.53 10.23
C TRP A 684 16.91 42.67 9.40
N THR A 685 17.98 43.28 9.92
CA THR A 685 18.86 44.18 9.16
C THR A 685 20.24 43.53 9.01
N GLY A 686 20.91 43.77 7.89
CA GLY A 686 22.18 43.10 7.58
C GLY A 686 22.01 41.80 6.80
N TRP A 687 23.13 41.11 6.53
CA TRP A 687 23.17 39.88 5.75
C TRP A 687 22.68 38.65 6.52
N GLN A 688 21.75 37.92 5.93
CA GLN A 688 21.31 36.60 6.41
C GLN A 688 21.13 35.67 5.20
N TYR A 689 21.59 34.42 5.33
CA TYR A 689 21.32 33.39 4.34
C TYR A 689 19.92 32.84 4.56
N VAL A 690 19.13 32.75 3.49
CA VAL A 690 17.80 32.17 3.50
C VAL A 690 17.72 31.08 2.44
N GLU A 691 17.05 29.98 2.76
CA GLU A 691 16.91 28.84 1.86
C GLU A 691 15.53 28.20 2.00
N THR A 692 15.15 27.45 0.97
CA THR A 692 13.90 26.69 0.91
C THR A 692 14.11 25.37 0.17
N THR A 693 13.23 24.40 0.38
CA THR A 693 13.32 23.07 -0.23
C THR A 693 12.47 23.02 -1.50
N LEU A 694 13.00 22.40 -2.56
CA LEU A 694 12.21 22.09 -3.75
C LEU A 694 11.31 20.88 -3.48
N PRO A 695 10.09 20.82 -4.02
CA PRO A 695 9.24 19.65 -3.86
C PRO A 695 9.86 18.39 -4.46
N GLU A 696 9.72 17.26 -3.78
CA GLU A 696 10.04 15.95 -4.35
C GLU A 696 9.27 15.73 -5.66
N GLY A 697 9.91 15.06 -6.64
CA GLY A 697 9.33 14.82 -7.96
C GLY A 697 9.43 15.99 -8.96
N THR A 698 10.12 17.08 -8.62
CA THR A 698 10.43 18.18 -9.56
C THR A 698 11.15 17.64 -10.81
N GLN A 699 10.60 17.92 -12.00
CA GLN A 699 11.16 17.42 -13.27
C GLN A 699 12.22 18.38 -13.85
N TYR A 700 13.34 17.84 -14.33
CA TYR A 700 14.44 18.64 -14.90
C TYR A 700 14.43 18.66 -16.43
N PRO A 701 14.86 19.76 -17.09
CA PRO A 701 15.50 20.96 -16.51
C PRO A 701 14.51 21.89 -15.80
N ALA A 702 14.73 22.12 -14.50
CA ALA A 702 14.00 23.10 -13.71
C ALA A 702 14.68 24.47 -13.84
N LYS A 703 13.91 25.54 -13.76
CA LYS A 703 14.36 26.90 -14.03
C LYS A 703 13.86 27.87 -12.96
N LEU A 704 14.76 28.64 -12.37
CA LEU A 704 14.41 29.75 -11.51
C LEU A 704 13.87 30.90 -12.36
N TRP A 705 12.69 31.40 -12.00
CA TRP A 705 12.07 32.52 -12.68
C TRP A 705 12.29 33.86 -11.94
N ARG A 706 12.03 33.90 -10.63
CA ARG A 706 12.05 35.17 -9.88
C ARG A 706 12.18 35.00 -8.38
N VAL A 707 12.71 36.03 -7.71
CA VAL A 707 12.75 36.21 -6.25
C VAL A 707 12.05 37.53 -5.92
N TYR A 708 11.22 37.56 -4.88
CA TYR A 708 10.40 38.75 -4.62
C TYR A 708 9.95 38.90 -3.16
N PRO A 709 10.04 40.11 -2.57
CA PRO A 709 9.25 40.49 -1.42
C PRO A 709 7.78 40.72 -1.80
N VAL A 710 6.87 40.30 -0.93
CA VAL A 710 5.44 40.57 -1.02
C VAL A 710 4.88 40.97 0.34
N GLU A 711 3.93 41.92 0.33
CA GLU A 711 3.17 42.33 1.50
C GLU A 711 1.68 42.22 1.19
N THR A 712 0.95 41.46 2.01
CA THR A 712 -0.48 41.21 1.87
C THR A 712 -1.30 41.94 2.94
N ASN A 713 -0.66 42.43 4.00
CA ASN A 713 -1.32 43.18 5.06
C ASN A 713 -1.55 44.63 4.61
N SER A 714 -2.82 45.03 4.53
CA SER A 714 -3.24 46.38 4.13
C SER A 714 -2.85 47.47 5.14
N ASN A 715 -2.56 47.11 6.39
CA ASN A 715 -2.20 48.04 7.46
C ASN A 715 -0.70 48.38 7.49
N LYS A 716 0.14 47.60 6.80
CA LYS A 716 1.59 47.86 6.74
C LYS A 716 1.90 48.62 5.47
N GLN A 717 2.36 49.86 5.56
CA GLN A 717 2.70 50.69 4.40
C GLN A 717 4.09 51.28 4.59
N TYR A 718 5.02 50.92 3.71
CA TYR A 718 6.43 51.27 3.83
C TYR A 718 7.13 51.21 2.48
N THR A 719 8.29 51.87 2.41
CA THR A 719 9.28 51.69 1.34
C THR A 719 10.45 50.91 1.91
N GLY A 720 11.10 50.11 1.08
CA GLY A 720 12.18 49.24 1.49
C GLY A 720 13.15 48.90 0.37
N SER A 721 14.21 48.20 0.72
CA SER A 721 15.25 47.78 -0.20
C SER A 721 15.87 46.48 0.30
N LEU A 722 15.86 45.43 -0.51
CA LEU A 722 16.59 44.18 -0.22
C LEU A 722 17.77 44.07 -1.18
N ILE A 723 18.94 43.67 -0.68
CA ILE A 723 20.11 43.35 -1.52
C ILE A 723 20.25 41.84 -1.57
N PHE A 724 20.35 41.28 -2.78
CA PHE A 724 20.52 39.85 -3.02
C PHE A 724 21.95 39.57 -3.50
N ASP A 725 22.53 38.51 -2.96
CA ASP A 725 23.89 38.07 -3.26
C ASP A 725 24.00 36.53 -3.13
N ASP A 726 24.99 35.92 -3.79
CA ASP A 726 25.34 34.49 -3.72
C ASP A 726 24.11 33.56 -3.80
N LEU A 727 23.40 33.51 -4.94
CA LEU A 727 22.34 32.53 -5.17
C LEU A 727 22.98 31.15 -5.38
N THR A 728 22.65 30.21 -4.49
CA THR A 728 23.16 28.85 -4.54
C THR A 728 22.04 27.83 -4.44
N VAL A 729 22.35 26.61 -4.87
CA VAL A 729 21.52 25.43 -4.67
C VAL A 729 22.32 24.35 -3.97
N LYS A 730 21.63 23.47 -3.24
CA LYS A 730 22.21 22.24 -2.71
C LYS A 730 21.74 21.06 -3.55
N VAL A 731 22.68 20.32 -4.10
CA VAL A 731 22.45 19.12 -4.92
C VAL A 731 23.19 17.94 -4.31
N PRO A 732 22.73 16.70 -4.51
CA PRO A 732 23.55 15.53 -4.28
C PRO A 732 24.86 15.65 -5.09
N PRO A 733 25.99 15.14 -4.57
CA PRO A 733 27.22 15.02 -5.33
C PRO A 733 26.98 14.31 -6.68
N ALA A 734 27.70 14.75 -7.71
CA ALA A 734 27.54 14.21 -9.06
C ALA A 734 27.94 12.73 -9.11
N LEU A 735 27.10 11.91 -9.74
CA LEU A 735 27.38 10.52 -10.08
C LEU A 735 27.88 10.45 -11.52
N ASP A 736 28.77 9.49 -11.81
CA ASP A 736 29.05 9.12 -13.19
C ASP A 736 27.74 8.65 -13.86
N GLU A 737 27.57 8.95 -15.15
CA GLU A 737 26.35 8.63 -15.90
C GLU A 737 26.01 7.13 -15.77
N VAL A 738 24.93 6.84 -15.04
CA VAL A 738 24.32 5.51 -14.99
C VAL A 738 23.71 5.26 -16.37
N GLU A 739 24.14 4.20 -17.05
CA GLU A 739 23.54 3.83 -18.34
C GLU A 739 22.04 3.62 -18.15
N GLU A 740 21.21 4.37 -18.90
CA GLU A 740 19.76 4.14 -18.92
C GLU A 740 19.48 2.68 -19.32
N SER A 741 18.70 1.98 -18.50
CA SER A 741 18.29 0.61 -18.76
C SER A 741 17.55 0.52 -20.09
N LYS A 742 18.02 -0.33 -21.01
CA LYS A 742 17.37 -0.55 -22.31
C LYS A 742 15.97 -1.13 -22.10
N VAL A 743 14.96 -0.43 -22.62
CA VAL A 743 13.57 -0.93 -22.64
C VAL A 743 13.50 -2.17 -23.53
N ILE A 744 13.09 -3.31 -22.95
CA ILE A 744 12.83 -4.55 -23.68
C ILE A 744 11.33 -4.56 -24.05
N PRO A 745 10.97 -4.57 -25.35
CA PRO A 745 9.57 -4.65 -25.75
C PRO A 745 8.92 -5.95 -25.27
N ASP A 746 7.75 -5.85 -24.64
CA ASP A 746 6.92 -7.02 -24.32
C ASP A 746 6.19 -7.52 -25.57
N SER A 747 6.11 -8.84 -25.75
CA SER A 747 5.47 -9.49 -26.90
C SER A 747 3.95 -9.29 -26.97
N LEU A 748 3.31 -8.83 -25.89
CA LEU A 748 1.89 -8.49 -25.89
C LEU A 748 1.63 -7.27 -26.79
N ILE A 749 2.55 -6.29 -26.85
CA ILE A 749 2.43 -5.14 -27.76
C ILE A 749 3.01 -5.50 -29.13
N VAL A 750 2.19 -5.32 -30.17
CA VAL A 750 2.56 -5.65 -31.55
C VAL A 750 3.58 -4.65 -32.12
N GLN A 751 4.66 -5.14 -32.76
CA GLN A 751 5.75 -4.32 -33.32
C GLN A 751 6.14 -4.62 -34.79
N GLN A 752 5.46 -5.53 -35.50
CA GLN A 752 5.74 -5.80 -36.93
C GLN A 752 4.64 -6.56 -37.66
N ASN A 753 3.94 -7.48 -36.97
CA ASN A 753 2.93 -8.34 -37.56
C ASN A 753 1.64 -8.11 -36.78
N GLY A 754 0.59 -7.60 -37.45
CA GLY A 754 -0.74 -7.45 -36.85
C GLY A 754 -1.27 -8.77 -36.25
N PHE A 755 -2.48 -8.74 -35.69
CA PHE A 755 -3.03 -9.92 -35.02
C PHE A 755 -3.12 -11.16 -35.92
N ASN A 756 -3.12 -12.33 -35.28
CA ASN A 756 -3.47 -13.60 -35.94
C ASN A 756 -4.81 -13.46 -36.71
N GLN A 757 -4.92 -14.08 -37.88
CA GLN A 757 -6.11 -13.97 -38.74
C GLN A 757 -7.39 -14.48 -38.06
N ASP A 758 -7.25 -15.43 -37.13
CA ASP A 758 -8.37 -15.99 -36.37
C ASP A 758 -8.70 -15.20 -35.09
N ALA A 759 -7.90 -14.17 -34.75
CA ALA A 759 -8.14 -13.34 -33.57
C ALA A 759 -9.38 -12.45 -33.75
N TRP A 760 -10.25 -12.45 -32.74
CA TRP A 760 -11.33 -11.46 -32.66
C TRP A 760 -10.85 -10.21 -31.92
N LYS A 761 -11.54 -9.09 -32.14
CA LYS A 761 -11.03 -7.77 -31.74
C LYS A 761 -11.99 -6.98 -30.86
N PHE A 762 -11.45 -6.21 -29.92
CA PHE A 762 -12.19 -5.16 -29.21
C PHE A 762 -11.32 -3.92 -29.03
N ALA A 763 -11.94 -2.74 -28.98
CA ALA A 763 -11.22 -1.46 -28.87
C ALA A 763 -11.37 -0.84 -27.47
N VAL A 764 -10.37 -0.08 -27.05
CA VAL A 764 -10.37 0.69 -25.79
C VAL A 764 -10.00 2.15 -26.06
N LEU A 765 -10.79 3.06 -25.48
CA LEU A 765 -10.63 4.52 -25.53
C LEU A 765 -10.81 5.10 -24.11
N ASN A 766 -10.00 6.08 -23.72
CA ASN A 766 -10.08 6.74 -22.41
C ASN A 766 -9.49 8.15 -22.45
N ASP A 767 -9.69 8.92 -21.38
CA ASP A 767 -9.02 10.20 -21.12
C ASP A 767 -9.16 11.21 -22.27
N SER A 768 -10.38 11.37 -22.77
CA SER A 768 -10.70 12.43 -23.73
C SER A 768 -10.95 13.76 -23.03
N GLN A 769 -11.58 13.72 -21.85
CA GLN A 769 -11.85 14.86 -20.96
C GLN A 769 -12.37 16.11 -21.69
N PHE A 770 -13.48 15.97 -22.43
CA PHE A 770 -14.13 17.12 -23.06
C PHE A 770 -15.30 17.67 -22.23
N VAL A 771 -15.73 18.90 -22.56
CA VAL A 771 -16.85 19.59 -21.91
C VAL A 771 -17.87 20.11 -22.93
N ALA A 772 -19.14 20.11 -22.55
CA ALA A 772 -20.24 20.64 -23.37
C ALA A 772 -20.15 22.15 -23.62
N GLN A 773 -19.43 22.88 -22.77
CA GLN A 773 -19.19 24.31 -22.94
C GLN A 773 -18.26 24.62 -24.14
N ALA A 774 -17.49 23.62 -24.61
CA ALA A 774 -16.56 23.75 -25.73
C ALA A 774 -16.70 22.58 -26.71
N PRO A 775 -17.86 22.40 -27.37
CA PRO A 775 -18.19 21.20 -28.16
C PRO A 775 -17.36 21.05 -29.46
N ASN A 776 -16.53 22.03 -29.78
CA ASN A 776 -15.62 22.00 -30.94
C ASN A 776 -14.15 22.10 -30.52
N SER A 777 -13.83 21.83 -29.26
CA SER A 777 -12.44 21.85 -28.77
C SER A 777 -11.59 20.81 -29.48
N GLU A 778 -10.27 20.97 -29.37
CA GLU A 778 -9.29 20.02 -29.89
C GLU A 778 -9.50 18.62 -29.31
N GLN A 779 -9.83 18.51 -28.01
CA GLN A 779 -10.17 17.23 -27.36
C GLN A 779 -11.37 16.54 -28.01
N VAL A 780 -12.44 17.29 -28.29
CA VAL A 780 -13.63 16.73 -28.97
C VAL A 780 -13.29 16.27 -30.38
N GLN A 781 -12.49 17.05 -31.12
CA GLN A 781 -12.10 16.70 -32.48
C GLN A 781 -11.21 15.44 -32.50
N MET A 782 -10.30 15.31 -31.53
CA MET A 782 -9.45 14.14 -31.37
C MET A 782 -10.26 12.89 -30.98
N ALA A 783 -11.18 13.01 -30.02
CA ALA A 783 -12.07 11.92 -29.63
C ALA A 783 -12.91 11.44 -30.83
N ARG A 784 -13.49 12.36 -31.62
CA ARG A 784 -14.24 12.02 -32.83
C ARG A 784 -13.36 11.34 -33.88
N LYS A 785 -12.13 11.81 -34.09
CA LYS A 785 -11.16 11.16 -35.00
C LYS A 785 -10.87 9.73 -34.54
N ALA A 786 -10.53 9.54 -33.26
CA ALA A 786 -10.26 8.21 -32.70
C ALA A 786 -11.46 7.26 -32.86
N LEU A 787 -12.69 7.72 -32.58
CA LEU A 787 -13.91 6.92 -32.76
C LEU A 787 -14.10 6.46 -34.21
N ARG A 788 -13.85 7.33 -35.20
CA ARG A 788 -13.92 6.97 -36.63
C ARG A 788 -12.87 5.93 -37.00
N GLU A 789 -11.63 6.10 -36.53
CA GLU A 789 -10.55 5.14 -36.75
C GLU A 789 -10.89 3.77 -36.11
N ILE A 790 -11.46 3.77 -34.90
CA ILE A 790 -11.94 2.56 -34.21
C ILE A 790 -12.98 1.84 -35.04
N VAL A 791 -14.04 2.55 -35.49
CA VAL A 791 -15.11 1.95 -36.30
C VAL A 791 -14.56 1.37 -37.61
N ALA A 792 -13.56 2.02 -38.22
CA ALA A 792 -12.92 1.55 -39.45
C ALA A 792 -12.14 0.22 -39.26
N GLN A 793 -11.75 -0.13 -38.03
CA GLN A 793 -11.08 -1.40 -37.72
C GLN A 793 -12.04 -2.55 -37.40
N GLU A 794 -13.37 -2.31 -37.44
CA GLU A 794 -14.43 -3.31 -37.25
C GLU A 794 -14.27 -4.17 -35.97
N PRO A 795 -14.08 -3.60 -34.77
CA PRO A 795 -14.04 -4.37 -33.52
C PRO A 795 -15.43 -4.96 -33.20
N GLU A 796 -15.47 -6.00 -32.37
CA GLU A 796 -16.75 -6.59 -31.93
C GLU A 796 -17.48 -5.76 -30.88
N PHE A 797 -16.76 -4.90 -30.15
CA PHE A 797 -17.29 -3.89 -29.24
C PHE A 797 -16.20 -2.87 -28.87
N LEU A 798 -16.63 -1.74 -28.30
CA LEU A 798 -15.79 -0.66 -27.78
C LEU A 798 -15.98 -0.54 -26.26
N VAL A 799 -14.87 -0.44 -25.54
CA VAL A 799 -14.85 -0.05 -24.12
C VAL A 799 -14.38 1.39 -24.01
N ILE A 800 -15.21 2.24 -23.39
CA ILE A 800 -14.78 3.55 -22.89
C ILE A 800 -14.35 3.34 -21.43
N ASN A 801 -13.05 3.46 -21.16
CA ASN A 801 -12.47 3.18 -19.84
C ASN A 801 -12.21 4.47 -19.06
N GLY A 802 -13.28 5.22 -18.79
CA GLY A 802 -13.29 6.44 -17.97
C GLY A 802 -12.78 7.71 -18.64
N ASP A 803 -13.08 8.83 -17.98
CA ASP A 803 -12.65 10.19 -18.31
C ASP A 803 -12.96 10.60 -19.75
N LEU A 804 -14.16 10.26 -20.24
CA LEU A 804 -14.62 10.76 -21.54
C LEU A 804 -14.99 12.25 -21.42
N VAL A 805 -15.61 12.63 -20.29
CA VAL A 805 -15.95 14.02 -19.93
C VAL A 805 -14.98 14.58 -18.89
N ASP A 806 -14.95 15.89 -18.69
CA ASP A 806 -14.03 16.54 -17.73
C ASP A 806 -14.73 16.99 -16.43
N THR A 807 -15.98 17.45 -16.50
CA THR A 807 -16.62 18.19 -15.39
C THR A 807 -17.86 17.53 -14.78
N ALA A 808 -18.27 16.35 -15.24
CA ALA A 808 -19.42 15.59 -14.74
C ALA A 808 -20.78 16.35 -14.71
N TRP A 809 -20.92 17.44 -15.46
CA TRP A 809 -22.22 18.09 -15.60
C TRP A 809 -23.10 17.30 -16.55
N LYS A 810 -24.42 17.36 -16.35
CA LYS A 810 -25.39 16.62 -17.17
C LYS A 810 -25.20 16.90 -18.67
N GLU A 811 -24.94 18.16 -19.02
CA GLU A 811 -24.72 18.59 -20.39
C GLU A 811 -23.50 17.92 -21.02
N ASP A 812 -22.45 17.63 -20.24
CA ASP A 812 -21.26 16.93 -20.71
C ASP A 812 -21.59 15.49 -21.12
N PHE A 813 -22.41 14.80 -20.31
CA PHE A 813 -22.87 13.44 -20.61
C PHE A 813 -23.84 13.38 -21.79
N GLU A 814 -24.70 14.38 -21.94
CA GLU A 814 -25.56 14.53 -23.12
C GLU A 814 -24.74 14.73 -24.40
N LEU A 815 -23.69 15.57 -24.35
CA LEU A 815 -22.75 15.72 -25.46
C LEU A 815 -21.97 14.43 -25.73
N ALA A 816 -21.50 13.74 -24.70
CA ALA A 816 -20.79 12.47 -24.85
C ALA A 816 -21.66 11.43 -25.54
N LYS A 817 -22.92 11.28 -25.10
CA LYS A 817 -23.89 10.41 -25.75
C LYS A 817 -24.12 10.79 -27.21
N GLN A 818 -24.29 12.08 -27.50
CA GLN A 818 -24.44 12.57 -28.87
C GLN A 818 -23.24 12.21 -29.75
N ILE A 819 -22.01 12.42 -29.25
CA ILE A 819 -20.78 12.08 -30.00
C ILE A 819 -20.72 10.59 -30.30
N LEU A 820 -21.01 9.73 -29.31
CA LEU A 820 -21.00 8.28 -29.49
C LEU A 820 -22.07 7.85 -30.51
N GLU A 821 -23.28 8.41 -30.46
CA GLU A 821 -24.33 8.14 -31.43
C GLU A 821 -23.98 8.60 -32.85
N GLU A 822 -23.29 9.74 -32.99
CA GLU A 822 -22.88 10.30 -34.29
C GLU A 822 -21.72 9.54 -34.94
N GLU A 823 -20.69 9.19 -34.17
CA GLU A 823 -19.45 8.62 -34.70
C GLU A 823 -19.45 7.08 -34.71
N VAL A 824 -20.09 6.45 -33.72
CA VAL A 824 -20.16 4.98 -33.61
C VAL A 824 -21.48 4.45 -34.15
N GLY A 825 -22.60 5.10 -33.80
CA GLY A 825 -23.94 4.65 -34.13
C GLY A 825 -24.20 3.21 -33.69
N ASP A 826 -25.10 2.50 -34.38
CA ASP A 826 -25.46 1.09 -34.09
C ASP A 826 -24.44 0.08 -34.63
N THR A 827 -23.23 0.53 -35.01
CA THR A 827 -22.24 -0.30 -35.70
C THR A 827 -21.65 -1.36 -34.78
N ILE A 828 -21.32 -0.98 -33.54
CA ILE A 828 -20.68 -1.85 -32.54
C ILE A 828 -21.25 -1.54 -31.13
N PRO A 829 -21.39 -2.52 -30.22
CA PRO A 829 -21.75 -2.29 -28.81
C PRO A 829 -20.71 -1.44 -28.07
N ILE A 830 -21.19 -0.60 -27.15
CA ILE A 830 -20.35 0.27 -26.30
C ILE A 830 -20.55 -0.09 -24.84
N TYR A 831 -19.45 -0.30 -24.11
CA TYR A 831 -19.42 -0.45 -22.65
C TYR A 831 -18.66 0.72 -22.06
N TYR A 832 -19.29 1.48 -21.16
CA TYR A 832 -18.71 2.70 -20.59
C TYR A 832 -18.55 2.59 -19.08
N THR A 833 -17.31 2.47 -18.63
CA THR A 833 -16.92 2.49 -17.21
C THR A 833 -16.49 3.90 -16.79
N PRO A 834 -16.92 4.42 -15.63
CA PRO A 834 -16.54 5.75 -15.18
C PRO A 834 -15.11 5.81 -14.62
N GLY A 835 -14.45 6.94 -14.90
CA GLY A 835 -13.25 7.43 -14.24
C GLY A 835 -13.58 8.53 -13.23
N ASN A 836 -12.57 9.20 -12.69
CA ASN A 836 -12.77 10.24 -11.67
C ASN A 836 -13.42 11.49 -12.25
N HIS A 837 -13.20 11.82 -13.52
CA HIS A 837 -13.83 13.00 -14.13
C HIS A 837 -15.34 12.83 -14.36
N GLU A 838 -15.86 11.61 -14.27
CA GLU A 838 -17.30 11.34 -14.24
C GLU A 838 -17.97 11.72 -12.90
N ILE A 839 -17.20 12.08 -11.85
CA ILE A 839 -17.73 12.56 -10.56
C ILE A 839 -17.20 13.94 -10.14
N VAL A 840 -16.22 14.54 -10.83
CA VAL A 840 -15.51 15.76 -10.38
C VAL A 840 -16.46 16.92 -10.02
N GLY A 841 -17.47 17.21 -10.84
CA GLY A 841 -18.37 18.34 -10.61
C GLY A 841 -19.55 18.03 -9.67
N SER A 842 -20.20 16.89 -9.86
CA SER A 842 -21.39 16.47 -9.10
C SER A 842 -21.07 15.87 -7.73
N GLY A 843 -19.87 15.31 -7.55
CA GLY A 843 -19.47 14.50 -6.39
C GLY A 843 -20.09 13.09 -6.36
N SER A 844 -20.87 12.71 -7.37
CA SER A 844 -21.53 11.40 -7.50
C SER A 844 -21.76 11.03 -8.97
N LEU A 845 -22.03 9.75 -9.24
CA LEU A 845 -22.37 9.25 -10.58
C LEU A 845 -23.83 9.47 -10.98
N ASP A 846 -24.62 10.25 -10.24
CA ASP A 846 -26.06 10.39 -10.50
C ASP A 846 -26.35 10.90 -11.93
N ASN A 847 -25.61 11.92 -12.39
CA ASN A 847 -25.75 12.46 -13.74
C ASN A 847 -25.33 11.44 -14.82
N PHE A 848 -24.25 10.69 -14.56
CA PHE A 848 -23.77 9.63 -15.45
C PHE A 848 -24.83 8.53 -15.60
N LEU A 849 -25.37 8.04 -14.47
CA LEU A 849 -26.38 6.98 -14.44
C LEU A 849 -27.71 7.43 -15.04
N GLU A 850 -28.06 8.72 -14.99
CA GLU A 850 -29.24 9.25 -15.68
C GLU A 850 -29.14 9.08 -17.22
N VAL A 851 -27.93 9.19 -17.78
CA VAL A 851 -27.71 9.16 -19.24
C VAL A 851 -27.37 7.76 -19.76
N PHE A 852 -26.51 7.02 -19.04
CA PHE A 852 -25.95 5.74 -19.47
C PHE A 852 -26.53 4.51 -18.75
N GLY A 853 -27.18 4.70 -17.59
CA GLY A 853 -27.92 3.66 -16.86
C GLY A 853 -27.09 2.66 -16.05
N GLU A 854 -25.90 2.28 -16.52
CA GLU A 854 -25.02 1.29 -15.88
C GLU A 854 -23.59 1.83 -15.81
N ASN A 855 -22.86 1.52 -14.73
CA ASN A 855 -21.46 1.92 -14.51
C ASN A 855 -20.48 0.73 -14.41
N ARG A 856 -21.01 -0.51 -14.41
CA ARG A 856 -20.24 -1.75 -14.26
C ARG A 856 -20.82 -2.82 -15.17
N TYR A 857 -19.97 -3.73 -15.65
CA TYR A 857 -20.40 -4.80 -16.55
C TYR A 857 -19.70 -6.12 -16.22
N ASN A 858 -20.42 -7.22 -16.41
CA ASN A 858 -19.88 -8.57 -16.32
C ASN A 858 -20.51 -9.44 -17.42
N PHE A 859 -19.72 -9.86 -18.40
CA PHE A 859 -20.22 -10.62 -19.54
C PHE A 859 -19.16 -11.55 -20.13
N ASP A 860 -19.63 -12.62 -20.79
CA ASP A 860 -18.76 -13.57 -21.47
C ASP A 860 -18.82 -13.32 -22.98
N HIS A 861 -17.67 -13.23 -23.63
CA HIS A 861 -17.53 -13.10 -25.08
C HIS A 861 -16.49 -14.09 -25.60
N LYS A 862 -16.90 -15.02 -26.48
CA LYS A 862 -16.04 -16.03 -27.14
C LYS A 862 -15.06 -16.75 -26.19
N GLY A 863 -15.53 -17.11 -25.00
CA GLY A 863 -14.73 -17.83 -24.00
C GLY A 863 -13.82 -16.94 -23.14
N THR A 864 -13.95 -15.63 -23.23
CA THR A 864 -13.30 -14.65 -22.36
C THR A 864 -14.35 -13.94 -21.51
N ARG A 865 -14.12 -13.84 -20.21
CA ARG A 865 -14.98 -13.08 -19.30
C ARG A 865 -14.47 -11.65 -19.14
N PHE A 866 -15.34 -10.68 -19.33
CA PHE A 866 -15.08 -9.26 -19.17
C PHE A 866 -15.72 -8.77 -17.87
N ILE A 867 -14.91 -8.10 -17.03
CA ILE A 867 -15.35 -7.53 -15.75
C ILE A 867 -14.92 -6.07 -15.72
N LEU A 868 -15.88 -5.16 -15.78
CA LEU A 868 -15.66 -3.71 -15.87
C LEU A 868 -16.11 -3.08 -14.54
N LEU A 869 -15.15 -2.49 -13.82
CA LEU A 869 -15.29 -2.03 -12.43
C LEU A 869 -15.27 -0.52 -12.32
N ASP A 870 -15.99 0.01 -11.33
CA ASP A 870 -16.07 1.43 -11.04
C ASP A 870 -14.93 1.85 -10.10
N SER A 871 -14.00 2.64 -10.62
CA SER A 871 -12.89 3.20 -9.83
C SER A 871 -12.97 4.73 -9.74
N SER A 872 -14.14 5.34 -9.93
CA SER A 872 -14.28 6.79 -10.06
C SER A 872 -13.79 7.59 -8.84
N THR A 873 -13.75 6.98 -7.66
CA THR A 873 -13.25 7.59 -6.42
C THR A 873 -11.75 7.34 -6.18
N GLY A 874 -11.05 6.69 -7.12
CA GLY A 874 -9.67 6.23 -6.96
C GLY A 874 -9.53 4.98 -6.07
N SER A 875 -10.64 4.28 -5.79
CA SER A 875 -10.69 3.03 -5.03
C SER A 875 -11.97 2.27 -5.34
N PHE A 876 -11.90 0.93 -5.44
CA PHE A 876 -13.08 0.09 -5.66
C PHE A 876 -13.95 -0.01 -4.40
N ARG A 877 -13.34 0.05 -3.21
CA ARG A 877 -14.01 0.05 -1.92
C ARG A 877 -14.88 1.28 -1.73
N THR A 878 -14.37 2.48 -2.06
CA THR A 878 -15.08 3.73 -1.78
C THR A 878 -16.09 4.10 -2.87
N SER A 879 -15.96 3.57 -4.08
CA SER A 879 -16.99 3.68 -5.13
C SER A 879 -18.16 2.75 -4.83
N ASP A 880 -17.91 1.45 -4.67
CA ASP A 880 -18.88 0.45 -4.24
C ASP A 880 -18.19 -0.84 -3.77
N PHE A 881 -18.14 -1.09 -2.47
CA PHE A 881 -17.50 -2.28 -1.91
C PHE A 881 -18.10 -3.61 -2.42
N ASP A 882 -19.39 -3.64 -2.80
CA ASP A 882 -20.02 -4.87 -3.28
C ASP A 882 -19.37 -5.37 -4.59
N GLN A 883 -18.78 -4.48 -5.39
CA GLN A 883 -18.10 -4.85 -6.63
C GLN A 883 -16.87 -5.75 -6.40
N LEU A 884 -16.18 -5.62 -5.26
CA LEU A 884 -15.04 -6.47 -4.92
C LEU A 884 -15.49 -7.90 -4.62
N ILE A 885 -16.63 -8.05 -3.98
CA ILE A 885 -17.25 -9.35 -3.70
C ILE A 885 -17.69 -10.00 -5.03
N GLU A 886 -18.33 -9.22 -5.90
CA GLU A 886 -18.75 -9.66 -7.24
C GLU A 886 -17.56 -10.04 -8.12
N LEU A 887 -16.46 -9.28 -8.07
CA LEU A 887 -15.22 -9.60 -8.76
C LEU A 887 -14.66 -10.94 -8.30
N ARG A 888 -14.47 -11.15 -7.00
CA ARG A 888 -13.92 -12.41 -6.47
C ARG A 888 -14.78 -13.59 -6.88
N GLN A 889 -16.10 -13.47 -6.78
CA GLN A 889 -17.03 -14.52 -7.21
C GLN A 889 -16.90 -14.79 -8.71
N SER A 890 -16.81 -13.74 -9.53
CA SER A 890 -16.70 -13.86 -10.99
C SER A 890 -15.42 -14.57 -11.42
N LEU A 891 -14.31 -14.36 -10.70
CA LEU A 891 -13.05 -15.05 -10.91
C LEU A 891 -13.14 -16.53 -10.50
N ILE A 892 -13.72 -16.85 -9.34
CA ILE A 892 -13.94 -18.24 -8.90
C ILE A 892 -14.84 -18.99 -9.90
N ASP A 893 -15.92 -18.37 -10.33
CA ASP A 893 -16.84 -18.92 -11.32
C ASP A 893 -16.16 -19.13 -12.68
N ALA A 894 -15.30 -18.19 -13.10
CA ALA A 894 -14.55 -18.32 -14.35
C ALA A 894 -13.51 -19.45 -14.27
N ALA A 895 -12.78 -19.58 -13.15
CA ALA A 895 -11.75 -20.59 -12.97
C ALA A 895 -12.30 -22.02 -12.98
N SER A 896 -13.54 -22.20 -12.51
CA SER A 896 -14.21 -23.50 -12.46
C SER A 896 -15.05 -23.81 -13.72
N ASN A 897 -15.29 -22.83 -14.59
CA ASN A 897 -16.13 -22.99 -15.78
C ASN A 897 -15.30 -23.34 -17.03
N PRO A 898 -15.43 -24.57 -17.59
CA PRO A 898 -14.62 -25.01 -18.72
C PRO A 898 -14.94 -24.29 -20.05
N LYS A 899 -15.94 -23.41 -20.08
CA LYS A 899 -16.24 -22.55 -21.24
C LYS A 899 -15.46 -21.23 -21.20
N ILE A 900 -14.87 -20.89 -20.06
CA ILE A 900 -14.09 -19.67 -19.88
C ILE A 900 -12.61 -20.06 -19.89
N ASN A 901 -11.88 -19.44 -20.80
CA ASN A 901 -10.46 -19.66 -21.02
C ASN A 901 -9.64 -18.46 -20.56
N ASN A 902 -10.23 -17.26 -20.43
CA ASN A 902 -9.53 -16.05 -20.05
C ASN A 902 -10.45 -15.08 -19.28
N VAL A 903 -9.86 -14.15 -18.53
CA VAL A 903 -10.52 -13.00 -17.90
C VAL A 903 -9.83 -11.69 -18.31
N VAL A 904 -10.63 -10.65 -18.55
CA VAL A 904 -10.18 -9.27 -18.77
C VAL A 904 -10.87 -8.40 -17.74
N VAL A 905 -10.09 -7.74 -16.89
CA VAL A 905 -10.60 -6.82 -15.87
C VAL A 905 -10.26 -5.39 -16.26
N PHE A 906 -11.23 -4.50 -16.17
CA PHE A 906 -11.05 -3.07 -16.38
C PHE A 906 -11.29 -2.31 -15.08
N GLY A 907 -10.43 -1.33 -14.83
CA GLY A 907 -10.70 -0.19 -13.97
C GLY A 907 -10.03 1.03 -14.58
N HIS A 908 -10.59 2.22 -14.37
CA HIS A 908 -10.01 3.44 -14.91
C HIS A 908 -8.63 3.74 -14.28
N HIS A 909 -8.53 3.66 -12.94
CA HIS A 909 -7.26 3.85 -12.23
C HIS A 909 -6.38 2.59 -12.29
N PRO A 910 -5.10 2.69 -12.69
CA PRO A 910 -4.16 1.56 -12.64
C PRO A 910 -3.92 1.04 -11.22
N THR A 911 -3.63 -0.26 -11.11
CA THR A 911 -3.09 -0.81 -9.86
C THR A 911 -1.68 -0.29 -9.59
N ARG A 912 -0.90 0.06 -10.62
CA ARG A 912 0.46 0.62 -10.51
C ARG A 912 0.64 1.74 -11.52
N ASP A 913 0.96 2.93 -11.03
CA ASP A 913 1.27 4.07 -11.90
C ASP A 913 2.73 3.94 -12.37
N PRO A 914 3.00 3.91 -13.69
CA PRO A 914 4.35 3.79 -14.21
C PRO A 914 5.19 5.05 -14.03
N LEU A 915 4.57 6.20 -13.74
CA LEU A 915 5.28 7.47 -13.58
C LEU A 915 5.96 7.56 -12.20
N PRO A 916 7.02 8.39 -12.05
CA PRO A 916 7.70 8.55 -10.77
C PRO A 916 6.80 9.11 -9.65
N THR A 917 5.79 9.91 -9.99
CA THR A 917 4.93 10.60 -9.02
C THR A 917 3.92 9.68 -8.33
N LYS A 918 3.57 8.55 -8.96
CA LYS A 918 2.58 7.59 -8.46
C LYS A 918 1.19 8.19 -8.18
N ASN A 919 0.85 9.31 -8.81
CA ASN A 919 -0.38 10.06 -8.54
C ASN A 919 -1.62 9.45 -9.21
N SER A 920 -1.44 8.58 -10.19
CA SER A 920 -2.51 8.06 -11.03
C SER A 920 -2.98 6.65 -10.64
N GLN A 921 -2.39 6.01 -9.65
CA GLN A 921 -2.79 4.66 -9.25
C GLN A 921 -3.95 4.65 -8.24
N LEU A 922 -4.52 3.47 -8.01
CA LEU A 922 -5.43 3.25 -6.88
C LEU A 922 -4.82 3.78 -5.57
N SER A 923 -5.63 4.55 -4.85
CA SER A 923 -5.22 5.29 -3.65
C SER A 923 -4.87 4.38 -2.47
N ASP A 924 -5.47 3.19 -2.40
CA ASP A 924 -5.17 2.16 -1.41
C ASP A 924 -4.28 1.08 -2.04
N ARG A 925 -3.00 1.01 -1.62
CA ARG A 925 -2.02 0.06 -2.16
C ARG A 925 -2.36 -1.39 -1.87
N LYS A 926 -2.89 -1.68 -0.69
CA LYS A 926 -3.30 -3.04 -0.33
C LYS A 926 -4.52 -3.48 -1.14
N GLU A 927 -5.41 -2.55 -1.47
CA GLU A 927 -6.51 -2.85 -2.39
C GLU A 927 -5.97 -3.21 -3.78
N ALA A 928 -4.98 -2.48 -4.29
CA ALA A 928 -4.32 -2.81 -5.55
C ALA A 928 -3.67 -4.21 -5.52
N GLU A 929 -2.90 -4.51 -4.47
CA GLU A 929 -2.27 -5.82 -4.24
C GLU A 929 -3.30 -6.95 -4.13
N LEU A 930 -4.47 -6.70 -3.53
CA LEU A 930 -5.56 -7.69 -3.46
C LEU A 930 -6.07 -8.06 -4.86
N ILE A 931 -6.24 -7.07 -5.74
CA ILE A 931 -6.62 -7.33 -7.15
C ILE A 931 -5.52 -8.11 -7.87
N GLU A 932 -4.25 -7.77 -7.62
CA GLU A 932 -3.10 -8.46 -8.20
C GLU A 932 -3.02 -9.93 -7.77
N ASN A 933 -3.24 -10.19 -6.48
CA ASN A 933 -3.27 -11.53 -5.93
C ASN A 933 -4.43 -12.34 -6.49
N TRP A 934 -5.65 -11.80 -6.57
CA TRP A 934 -6.80 -12.54 -7.10
C TRP A 934 -6.68 -12.90 -8.59
N LEU A 935 -6.08 -12.02 -9.40
CA LEU A 935 -5.82 -12.33 -10.81
C LEU A 935 -4.76 -13.42 -10.96
N THR A 936 -3.74 -13.40 -10.09
CA THR A 936 -2.73 -14.46 -10.01
C THR A 936 -3.36 -15.79 -9.56
N GLU A 937 -4.12 -15.79 -8.47
CA GLU A 937 -4.87 -16.95 -7.95
C GLU A 937 -5.84 -17.52 -9.00
N PHE A 938 -6.52 -16.67 -9.77
CA PHE A 938 -7.38 -17.11 -10.86
C PHE A 938 -6.59 -17.96 -11.87
N ARG A 939 -5.40 -17.50 -12.29
CA ARG A 939 -4.54 -18.29 -13.19
C ARG A 939 -4.15 -19.60 -12.54
N GLU A 940 -3.81 -19.56 -11.25
CA GLU A 940 -3.43 -20.74 -10.47
C GLU A 940 -4.54 -21.79 -10.35
N ALA A 941 -5.76 -21.35 -10.04
CA ALA A 941 -6.91 -22.22 -9.88
C ALA A 941 -7.43 -22.78 -11.22
N SER A 942 -7.32 -21.99 -12.29
CA SER A 942 -7.86 -22.30 -13.62
C SER A 942 -6.96 -23.17 -14.50
N LYS A 943 -5.77 -23.54 -14.03
CA LYS A 943 -4.78 -24.26 -14.86
C LYS A 943 -4.29 -23.46 -16.06
N GLY A 944 -4.24 -22.14 -15.88
CA GLY A 944 -3.35 -21.27 -16.66
C GLY A 944 -4.09 -20.31 -17.55
N ASN A 945 -5.41 -20.24 -17.43
CA ASN A 945 -6.25 -19.33 -18.21
C ASN A 945 -5.68 -17.91 -18.18
N GLY A 946 -5.79 -17.21 -19.31
CA GLY A 946 -5.28 -15.86 -19.44
C GLY A 946 -5.98 -14.89 -18.48
N ALA A 947 -5.22 -13.95 -17.93
CA ALA A 947 -5.74 -12.83 -17.15
C ALA A 947 -4.99 -11.57 -17.55
N ILE A 948 -5.69 -10.44 -17.62
CA ILE A 948 -5.11 -9.11 -17.87
C ILE A 948 -5.95 -8.05 -17.14
N TYR A 949 -5.28 -7.02 -16.64
CA TYR A 949 -5.90 -5.80 -16.13
C TYR A 949 -5.61 -4.63 -17.07
N ILE A 950 -6.64 -3.86 -17.44
CA ILE A 950 -6.54 -2.73 -18.37
C ILE A 950 -7.06 -1.45 -17.70
N SER A 951 -6.25 -0.39 -17.76
CA SER A 951 -6.51 0.91 -17.13
C SER A 951 -6.13 2.11 -18.00
N GLY A 952 -6.58 3.31 -17.63
CA GLY A 952 -6.21 4.59 -18.24
C GLY A 952 -5.56 5.53 -17.21
N HIS A 953 -6.03 6.78 -17.13
CA HIS A 953 -5.77 7.78 -16.09
C HIS A 953 -4.34 8.35 -16.00
N ALA A 954 -3.29 7.54 -16.18
CA ALA A 954 -1.90 8.01 -16.12
C ALA A 954 -1.43 8.71 -17.42
N HIS A 955 -2.29 8.73 -18.45
CA HIS A 955 -2.05 9.33 -19.78
C HIS A 955 -0.69 8.95 -20.38
N THR A 956 -0.27 7.71 -20.18
CA THR A 956 0.95 7.15 -20.75
C THR A 956 0.71 5.68 -21.04
N VAL A 957 1.21 5.21 -22.18
CA VAL A 957 1.12 3.80 -22.53
C VAL A 957 2.19 3.04 -21.77
N HIS A 958 1.79 2.07 -20.96
CA HIS A 958 2.71 1.21 -20.22
C HIS A 958 2.17 -0.20 -20.09
N LEU A 959 3.07 -1.18 -20.05
CA LEU A 959 2.75 -2.57 -19.77
C LEU A 959 3.78 -3.12 -18.80
N GLU A 960 3.29 -3.67 -17.70
CA GLU A 960 4.08 -4.40 -16.71
C GLU A 960 3.48 -5.80 -16.53
N ARG A 961 4.30 -6.78 -16.15
CA ARG A 961 3.81 -8.09 -15.68
C ARG A 961 4.08 -8.23 -14.19
N VAL A 962 3.02 -8.53 -13.43
CA VAL A 962 3.07 -8.75 -11.99
C VAL A 962 2.56 -10.15 -11.72
N GLU A 963 3.42 -11.02 -11.18
CA GLU A 963 3.03 -12.37 -10.75
C GLU A 963 2.35 -13.19 -11.86
N GLY A 964 2.85 -13.04 -13.09
CA GLY A 964 2.34 -13.70 -14.28
C GLY A 964 1.29 -12.90 -15.06
N VAL A 965 0.60 -11.95 -14.44
CA VAL A 965 -0.52 -11.20 -15.03
C VAL A 965 -0.02 -9.90 -15.68
N PRO A 966 -0.36 -9.59 -16.95
CA PRO A 966 -0.09 -8.29 -17.54
C PRO A 966 -1.04 -7.20 -17.02
N TYR A 967 -0.49 -6.03 -16.74
CA TYR A 967 -1.19 -4.80 -16.34
C TYR A 967 -0.87 -3.73 -17.37
N MET A 968 -1.88 -3.30 -18.13
CA MET A 968 -1.71 -2.35 -19.21
C MET A 968 -2.39 -1.02 -18.89
N VAL A 969 -1.61 0.05 -18.95
CA VAL A 969 -2.12 1.42 -19.02
C VAL A 969 -2.24 1.81 -20.49
N THR A 970 -3.45 2.14 -20.94
CA THR A 970 -3.74 2.64 -22.29
C THR A 970 -3.57 4.16 -22.34
N GLY A 971 -3.10 4.67 -23.49
CA GLY A 971 -2.84 6.10 -23.66
C GLY A 971 -4.11 6.94 -23.72
N SER A 972 -3.96 8.26 -23.60
CA SER A 972 -5.09 9.20 -23.64
C SER A 972 -5.52 9.54 -25.06
N ALA A 973 -6.81 9.79 -25.25
CA ALA A 973 -7.38 10.15 -26.55
C ALA A 973 -7.92 11.59 -26.62
N GLY A 974 -7.44 12.47 -25.75
CA GLY A 974 -7.83 13.88 -25.73
C GLY A 974 -6.97 14.72 -24.79
N LYS A 975 -6.82 14.25 -23.56
CA LYS A 975 -6.07 14.97 -22.53
C LYS A 975 -4.56 14.79 -22.69
N SER A 976 -3.81 15.87 -22.49
CA SER A 976 -2.35 15.87 -22.67
C SER A 976 -1.66 14.78 -21.85
N PRO A 977 -0.68 14.07 -22.44
CA PRO A 977 0.07 13.04 -21.75
C PRO A 977 0.79 13.56 -20.51
N TYR A 978 0.83 12.75 -19.45
CA TYR A 978 1.60 13.05 -18.24
C TYR A 978 3.04 12.51 -18.34
N GLY A 979 3.23 11.40 -19.07
CA GLY A 979 4.54 10.83 -19.35
C GLY A 979 5.30 11.57 -20.45
N SER A 980 6.62 11.40 -20.49
CA SER A 980 7.43 11.90 -21.60
C SER A 980 7.15 11.10 -22.88
N PRO A 981 7.34 11.69 -24.08
CA PRO A 981 7.23 10.97 -25.35
C PRO A 981 8.04 9.68 -25.44
N ALA A 982 9.20 9.63 -24.76
CA ALA A 982 10.05 8.44 -24.73
C ALA A 982 9.48 7.29 -23.88
N ASN A 983 8.57 7.60 -22.94
CA ASN A 983 8.03 6.66 -21.94
C ASN A 983 6.54 6.38 -22.15
N GLY A 984 6.03 6.50 -23.38
CA GLY A 984 4.63 6.22 -23.71
C GLY A 984 3.69 7.43 -23.68
N GLY A 985 4.21 8.64 -23.49
CA GLY A 985 3.43 9.87 -23.46
C GLY A 985 3.08 10.39 -24.85
N PHE A 986 2.00 9.88 -25.44
CA PHE A 986 1.44 10.33 -26.72
C PHE A 986 -0.06 9.99 -26.79
N TYR A 987 -0.80 10.68 -27.66
CA TYR A 987 -2.23 10.42 -27.82
C TYR A 987 -2.47 9.13 -28.59
N SER A 988 -3.30 8.23 -28.06
CA SER A 988 -3.58 6.94 -28.71
C SER A 988 -4.91 6.34 -28.29
N TRP A 989 -5.33 5.35 -29.05
CA TRP A 989 -6.33 4.37 -28.64
C TRP A 989 -5.73 2.97 -28.86
N THR A 990 -6.28 1.95 -28.23
CA THR A 990 -5.71 0.59 -28.27
C THR A 990 -6.71 -0.41 -28.83
N MET A 991 -6.28 -1.19 -29.81
CA MET A 991 -7.00 -2.36 -30.28
C MET A 991 -6.43 -3.61 -29.61
N PHE A 992 -7.30 -4.49 -29.13
CA PHE A 992 -6.89 -5.79 -28.60
C PHE A 992 -7.33 -6.90 -29.54
N GLY A 993 -6.43 -7.83 -29.84
CA GLY A 993 -6.71 -9.07 -30.56
C GLY A 993 -6.64 -10.25 -29.60
N VAL A 994 -7.72 -11.01 -29.46
CA VAL A 994 -7.78 -12.21 -28.62
C VAL A 994 -7.82 -13.44 -29.52
N ASP A 995 -6.85 -14.33 -29.35
CA ASP A 995 -6.85 -15.61 -30.05
C ASP A 995 -7.95 -16.51 -29.44
N PRO A 996 -8.80 -17.17 -30.25
CA PRO A 996 -9.83 -18.09 -29.75
C PRO A 996 -9.30 -19.50 -29.42
N THR A 997 -8.07 -19.83 -29.81
CA THR A 997 -7.40 -21.12 -29.62
C THR A 997 -6.21 -21.19 -28.63
N PRO A 998 -5.79 -20.12 -27.95
CA PRO A 998 -4.50 -20.08 -27.28
C PRO A 998 -4.52 -20.98 -26.05
N THR A 999 -3.47 -21.75 -25.92
CA THR A 999 -3.12 -22.43 -24.68
C THR A 999 -1.87 -21.72 -24.15
N PRO A 1000 -1.91 -21.02 -23.01
CA PRO A 1000 -0.76 -20.28 -22.49
C PRO A 1000 0.51 -21.14 -22.36
N ASP A 1001 1.65 -20.48 -22.54
CA ASP A 1001 2.97 -21.11 -22.69
C ASP A 1001 3.45 -21.81 -21.40
N LYS A 1002 4.16 -22.94 -21.55
CA LYS A 1002 4.47 -23.95 -20.51
C LYS A 1002 5.57 -23.59 -19.49
N LEU A 1003 5.66 -22.36 -18.97
CA LEU A 1003 6.76 -21.98 -18.08
C LEU A 1003 6.31 -21.36 -16.75
N PHE A 1004 5.35 -22.02 -16.07
CA PHE A 1004 4.97 -21.88 -14.64
C PHE A 1004 4.05 -20.69 -14.31
N GLY A 1005 2.73 -20.84 -14.14
CA GLY A 1005 1.91 -22.06 -14.11
C GLY A 1005 0.42 -21.77 -14.34
N PRO A 1006 -0.48 -22.76 -14.17
CA PRO A 1006 -0.37 -24.12 -13.65
C PRO A 1006 -0.31 -25.21 -14.72
N GLU A 1007 0.26 -26.31 -14.26
CA GLU A 1007 0.44 -27.53 -15.00
C GLU A 1007 -0.91 -28.22 -15.24
N HIS A 1008 -1.36 -28.21 -16.50
CA HIS A 1008 -2.09 -29.28 -17.22
C HIS A 1008 -2.79 -28.76 -18.51
N ALA A 1009 -2.35 -27.67 -19.11
CA ALA A 1009 -2.91 -27.20 -20.38
C ALA A 1009 -2.31 -27.94 -21.60
N SER A 1010 -3.19 -28.33 -22.52
CA SER A 1010 -2.92 -29.24 -23.63
C SER A 1010 -1.93 -28.68 -24.67
N SER A 1011 -1.43 -29.52 -25.56
CA SER A 1011 -0.45 -29.14 -26.59
C SER A 1011 -1.01 -28.11 -27.59
N SER A 1012 -0.76 -26.82 -27.38
CA SER A 1012 -0.79 -25.83 -28.46
C SER A 1012 0.24 -26.22 -29.54
N LYS A 1013 -0.14 -26.04 -30.81
CA LYS A 1013 0.75 -26.25 -31.97
C LYS A 1013 1.71 -25.08 -32.21
N GLU A 1014 1.42 -23.91 -31.64
CA GLU A 1014 2.26 -22.71 -31.71
C GLU A 1014 2.84 -22.43 -30.31
N LYS A 1015 4.17 -22.51 -30.19
CA LYS A 1015 4.88 -22.25 -28.92
C LYS A 1015 5.08 -20.75 -28.75
N GLY A 1016 4.81 -20.20 -27.56
CA GLY A 1016 5.13 -18.80 -27.23
C GLY A 1016 4.18 -17.72 -27.73
N ALA A 1017 2.97 -18.05 -28.19
CA ALA A 1017 1.97 -17.04 -28.57
C ALA A 1017 1.18 -16.56 -27.33
N GLU A 1018 1.09 -15.24 -27.16
CA GLU A 1018 0.20 -14.63 -26.18
C GLU A 1018 -1.27 -14.87 -26.55
N TRP A 1019 -2.12 -15.11 -25.56
CA TRP A 1019 -3.56 -15.31 -25.79
C TRP A 1019 -4.27 -14.00 -26.18
N ILE A 1020 -3.69 -12.87 -25.79
CA ILE A 1020 -4.12 -11.52 -26.12
C ILE A 1020 -2.93 -10.70 -26.59
N GLN A 1021 -3.14 -9.86 -27.60
CA GLN A 1021 -2.17 -8.89 -28.09
C GLN A 1021 -2.80 -7.50 -28.16
N ALA A 1022 -2.00 -6.47 -27.95
CA ALA A 1022 -2.39 -5.08 -28.06
C ALA A 1022 -1.70 -4.42 -29.25
N GLU A 1023 -2.48 -3.74 -30.08
CA GLU A 1023 -2.01 -2.79 -31.09
C GLU A 1023 -2.31 -1.38 -30.56
N VAL A 1024 -1.26 -0.72 -30.07
CA VAL A 1024 -1.29 0.67 -29.60
C VAL A 1024 -1.23 1.58 -30.80
N ARG A 1025 -2.31 2.30 -31.09
CA ARG A 1025 -2.50 3.07 -32.31
C ARG A 1025 -2.46 4.57 -32.00
N PRO A 1026 -1.34 5.25 -32.28
CA PRO A 1026 -1.24 6.68 -32.05
C PRO A 1026 -2.14 7.45 -33.02
N ILE A 1027 -2.72 8.54 -32.54
CA ILE A 1027 -3.55 9.44 -33.34
C ILE A 1027 -2.62 10.40 -34.10
N LEU A 1028 -2.16 9.99 -35.28
CA LEU A 1028 -1.09 10.67 -36.03
C LEU A 1028 -1.62 11.74 -37.02
N GLU A 1029 -0.86 12.81 -37.20
CA GLU A 1029 -1.01 13.77 -38.30
C GLU A 1029 -0.05 13.48 -39.45
N ASP A 1030 1.21 13.12 -39.16
CA ASP A 1030 2.20 12.61 -40.11
C ASP A 1030 3.29 11.76 -39.42
N ILE A 1031 4.22 11.22 -40.24
CA ILE A 1031 5.40 10.47 -39.80
C ILE A 1031 6.61 11.01 -40.56
N THR A 1032 7.72 11.21 -39.87
CA THR A 1032 9.03 11.52 -40.46
C THR A 1032 10.02 10.39 -40.23
N ILE A 1033 10.85 10.06 -41.22
CA ILE A 1033 11.93 9.08 -41.10
C ILE A 1033 13.27 9.81 -41.09
N ASP A 1034 14.08 9.54 -40.07
CA ASP A 1034 15.48 9.96 -40.00
C ASP A 1034 16.37 8.83 -40.49
N ALA A 1035 16.87 8.99 -41.71
CA ALA A 1035 17.80 8.07 -42.36
C ALA A 1035 18.78 8.86 -43.23
N PRO A 1036 20.04 8.39 -43.36
CA PRO A 1036 20.99 9.00 -44.29
C PRO A 1036 20.57 8.75 -45.73
N ASP A 1037 20.80 9.74 -46.61
CA ASP A 1037 20.56 9.58 -48.06
C ASP A 1037 21.41 8.46 -48.69
N ARG A 1038 22.56 8.14 -48.07
CA ARG A 1038 23.59 7.23 -48.59
C ARG A 1038 24.28 6.45 -47.48
N ILE A 1039 24.58 5.18 -47.73
CA ILE A 1039 25.41 4.31 -46.88
C ILE A 1039 26.37 3.47 -47.73
N HIS A 1040 27.46 3.00 -47.15
CA HIS A 1040 28.46 2.18 -47.84
C HIS A 1040 28.21 0.67 -47.69
N VAL A 1041 28.61 -0.12 -48.69
CA VAL A 1041 28.59 -1.58 -48.57
C VAL A 1041 29.39 -2.05 -47.34
N GLY A 1042 28.74 -2.78 -46.44
CA GLY A 1042 29.30 -3.24 -45.16
C GLY A 1042 29.06 -2.28 -43.98
N GLU A 1043 28.46 -1.12 -44.21
CA GLU A 1043 28.04 -0.18 -43.16
C GLU A 1043 26.72 -0.60 -42.52
N SER A 1044 26.59 -0.31 -41.23
CA SER A 1044 25.35 -0.42 -40.46
C SER A 1044 24.98 0.95 -39.90
N VAL A 1045 23.75 1.39 -40.09
CA VAL A 1045 23.22 2.65 -39.55
C VAL A 1045 21.92 2.42 -38.78
N ILE A 1046 21.64 3.24 -37.78
CA ILE A 1046 20.35 3.23 -37.08
C ILE A 1046 19.40 4.17 -37.81
N ILE A 1047 18.19 3.70 -38.10
CA ILE A 1047 17.12 4.49 -38.72
C ILE A 1047 16.03 4.75 -37.69
N SER A 1048 15.66 6.01 -37.50
CA SER A 1048 14.56 6.39 -36.60
C SER A 1048 13.34 6.83 -37.39
N ALA A 1049 12.18 6.74 -36.76
CA ALA A 1049 10.97 7.39 -37.21
C ALA A 1049 10.34 8.14 -36.04
N ASP A 1050 9.77 9.29 -36.32
CA ASP A 1050 9.03 10.11 -35.36
C ASP A 1050 7.59 10.28 -35.83
N GLY A 1051 6.65 10.15 -34.91
CA GLY A 1051 5.24 10.45 -35.11
C GLY A 1051 4.93 11.89 -34.67
N HIS A 1052 4.10 12.58 -35.44
CA HIS A 1052 3.67 13.94 -35.14
C HIS A 1052 2.17 13.96 -34.85
N GLN A 1053 1.78 14.69 -33.80
CA GLN A 1053 0.39 14.82 -33.36
C GLN A 1053 0.03 16.28 -33.10
N SER A 1054 -1.26 16.52 -32.93
CA SER A 1054 -1.80 17.83 -32.57
C SER A 1054 -1.13 18.41 -31.32
N GLY A 1055 -1.06 19.75 -31.27
CA GLY A 1055 -0.33 20.48 -30.24
C GLY A 1055 1.20 20.47 -30.39
N ASN A 1056 1.73 20.13 -31.57
CA ASN A 1056 3.18 19.97 -31.85
C ASN A 1056 3.86 18.87 -31.00
N LEU A 1057 3.12 17.84 -30.61
CA LEU A 1057 3.70 16.70 -29.91
C LEU A 1057 4.42 15.80 -30.93
N VAL A 1058 5.73 15.63 -30.72
CA VAL A 1058 6.59 14.75 -31.51
C VAL A 1058 7.12 13.64 -30.60
N PHE A 1059 7.03 12.39 -31.03
CA PHE A 1059 7.46 11.24 -30.24
C PHE A 1059 8.15 10.18 -31.10
N PRO A 1060 9.11 9.43 -30.54
CA PRO A 1060 9.78 8.36 -31.29
C PRO A 1060 8.78 7.25 -31.59
N LEU A 1061 8.59 6.95 -32.87
CA LEU A 1061 7.67 5.94 -33.35
C LEU A 1061 8.32 4.55 -33.18
N ARG A 1062 8.21 4.02 -31.97
CA ARG A 1062 8.68 2.70 -31.51
C ARG A 1062 7.86 2.25 -30.30
N TYR A 1063 8.10 1.04 -29.79
CA TYR A 1063 7.55 0.57 -28.52
C TYR A 1063 7.52 1.68 -27.44
N PRO A 1064 6.38 1.91 -26.76
CA PRO A 1064 5.16 1.09 -26.78
C PRO A 1064 4.18 1.39 -27.93
N ALA A 1065 4.43 2.36 -28.82
CA ALA A 1065 3.60 2.54 -30.02
C ALA A 1065 3.76 1.33 -30.95
N SER A 1066 2.68 0.85 -31.56
CA SER A 1066 2.74 -0.23 -32.55
C SER A 1066 3.17 0.31 -33.91
N VAL A 1067 4.27 -0.25 -34.44
CA VAL A 1067 4.95 0.27 -35.64
C VAL A 1067 5.32 -0.89 -36.54
N THR A 1068 5.04 -0.79 -37.83
CA THR A 1068 5.41 -1.80 -38.83
C THR A 1068 6.45 -1.22 -39.78
N TRP A 1069 7.49 -1.99 -40.05
CA TRP A 1069 8.55 -1.61 -40.99
C TRP A 1069 8.50 -2.53 -42.20
N GLU A 1070 8.47 -1.95 -43.39
CA GLU A 1070 8.45 -2.67 -44.66
C GLU A 1070 9.66 -2.25 -45.49
N GLY A 1071 10.22 -3.19 -46.26
CA GLY A 1071 11.29 -2.93 -47.20
C GLY A 1071 10.84 -3.18 -48.63
N SER A 1072 11.47 -2.50 -49.59
CA SER A 1072 11.44 -2.90 -51.00
C SER A 1072 11.87 -4.38 -51.16
N ALA A 1073 11.58 -5.00 -52.31
CA ALA A 1073 11.83 -6.42 -52.55
C ALA A 1073 13.29 -6.87 -52.32
N ASP A 1074 14.23 -5.92 -52.41
CA ASP A 1074 15.65 -6.12 -52.24
C ASP A 1074 16.14 -5.83 -50.79
N VAL A 1075 15.24 -5.53 -49.87
CA VAL A 1075 15.52 -5.37 -48.43
C VAL A 1075 14.87 -6.50 -47.66
N PHE A 1076 15.65 -7.20 -46.85
CA PHE A 1076 15.08 -8.14 -45.89
C PHE A 1076 14.80 -7.43 -44.57
N VAL A 1077 13.54 -7.34 -44.18
CA VAL A 1077 13.13 -6.87 -42.84
C VAL A 1077 12.89 -8.08 -41.95
N GLY A 1078 13.57 -8.16 -40.80
CA GLY A 1078 13.36 -9.25 -39.85
C GLY A 1078 14.44 -9.33 -38.77
N THR A 1079 14.37 -10.37 -37.94
CA THR A 1079 15.25 -10.52 -36.77
C THR A 1079 15.86 -11.93 -36.67
N GLY A 1080 16.83 -12.08 -35.75
CA GLY A 1080 17.40 -13.38 -35.36
C GLY A 1080 18.03 -14.18 -36.50
N ALA A 1081 17.90 -15.51 -36.45
CA ALA A 1081 18.55 -16.40 -37.42
C ALA A 1081 18.07 -16.20 -38.87
N ALA A 1082 16.87 -15.65 -39.09
CA ALA A 1082 16.38 -15.33 -40.43
C ALA A 1082 17.12 -14.13 -41.01
N LEU A 1083 17.35 -13.09 -40.19
CA LEU A 1083 18.17 -11.93 -40.53
C LEU A 1083 19.60 -12.33 -40.89
N GLU A 1084 20.24 -13.17 -40.07
CA GLU A 1084 21.61 -13.63 -40.33
C GLU A 1084 21.71 -14.45 -41.63
N ARG A 1085 20.73 -15.35 -41.90
CA ARG A 1085 20.66 -16.04 -43.19
C ARG A 1085 20.45 -15.08 -44.37
N ALA A 1086 19.69 -14.01 -44.19
CA ALA A 1086 19.46 -13.02 -45.23
C ALA A 1086 20.75 -12.24 -45.55
N LYS A 1087 21.52 -11.86 -44.52
CA LYS A 1087 22.85 -11.24 -44.67
C LYS A 1087 23.79 -12.12 -45.52
N ASP A 1088 23.84 -13.42 -45.23
CA ASP A 1088 24.72 -14.35 -45.93
C ASP A 1088 24.23 -14.79 -47.32
N SER A 1089 22.94 -14.62 -47.62
CA SER A 1089 22.32 -15.15 -48.85
C SER A 1089 22.82 -14.47 -50.13
N GLY A 1090 23.35 -13.25 -50.02
CA GLY A 1090 23.67 -12.40 -51.17
C GLY A 1090 22.45 -12.05 -52.04
N LYS A 1091 21.22 -12.28 -51.57
CA LYS A 1091 19.99 -11.98 -52.32
C LYS A 1091 19.55 -10.52 -52.16
N TYR A 1092 19.84 -9.92 -51.02
CA TYR A 1092 19.37 -8.60 -50.63
C TYR A 1092 20.46 -7.53 -50.81
N ILE A 1093 20.04 -6.29 -51.07
CA ILE A 1093 20.89 -5.10 -51.11
C ILE A 1093 21.19 -4.65 -49.68
N ALA A 1094 20.20 -4.73 -48.79
CA ALA A 1094 20.35 -4.45 -47.36
C ALA A 1094 19.46 -5.35 -46.50
N THR A 1095 19.76 -5.43 -45.22
CA THR A 1095 18.89 -6.04 -44.21
C THR A 1095 18.54 -5.02 -43.15
N PHE A 1096 17.27 -4.97 -42.72
CA PHE A 1096 16.81 -4.09 -41.65
C PHE A 1096 16.30 -4.91 -40.47
N ASN A 1097 16.83 -4.63 -39.28
CA ASN A 1097 16.37 -5.21 -38.03
C ASN A 1097 15.39 -4.24 -37.35
N PRO A 1098 14.07 -4.52 -37.34
CA PRO A 1098 13.10 -3.60 -36.76
C PRO A 1098 13.22 -3.44 -35.23
N SER A 1099 13.81 -4.41 -34.53
CA SER A 1099 13.99 -4.34 -33.07
C SER A 1099 15.17 -3.45 -32.67
N THR A 1100 16.28 -3.52 -33.41
CA THR A 1100 17.45 -2.64 -33.17
C THR A 1100 17.42 -1.36 -34.00
N ARG A 1101 16.51 -1.31 -34.98
CA ARG A 1101 16.40 -0.27 -36.02
C ARG A 1101 17.64 -0.13 -36.88
N GLU A 1102 18.42 -1.21 -36.99
CA GLU A 1102 19.69 -1.22 -37.72
C GLU A 1102 19.46 -1.63 -39.19
N LEU A 1103 19.86 -0.78 -40.12
CA LEU A 1103 19.98 -1.08 -41.55
C LEU A 1103 21.44 -1.44 -41.87
N THR A 1104 21.68 -2.67 -42.29
CA THR A 1104 23.00 -3.15 -42.73
C THR A 1104 23.04 -3.27 -44.25
N ALA A 1105 23.98 -2.57 -44.87
CA ALA A 1105 24.23 -2.61 -46.31
C ALA A 1105 25.05 -3.85 -46.72
N ILE A 1106 24.57 -4.59 -47.71
CA ILE A 1106 25.18 -5.84 -48.20
C ILE A 1106 25.75 -5.66 -49.61
N LYS A 1107 25.07 -4.91 -50.48
CA LYS A 1107 25.46 -4.68 -51.88
C LYS A 1107 25.06 -3.28 -52.33
N SER A 1108 25.73 -2.79 -53.37
CA SER A 1108 25.37 -1.50 -53.97
C SER A 1108 23.99 -1.56 -54.64
N GLY A 1109 23.17 -0.53 -54.44
CA GLY A 1109 21.85 -0.40 -55.04
C GLY A 1109 20.96 0.59 -54.29
N LEU A 1110 19.72 0.74 -54.73
CA LEU A 1110 18.73 1.59 -54.06
C LEU A 1110 17.88 0.73 -53.14
N VAL A 1111 17.70 1.17 -51.89
CA VAL A 1111 16.79 0.52 -50.94
C VAL A 1111 15.68 1.48 -50.52
N GLU A 1112 14.44 1.02 -50.57
CA GLU A 1112 13.32 1.73 -49.94
C GLU A 1112 12.97 1.06 -48.61
N LEU A 1113 12.77 1.89 -47.60
CA LEU A 1113 12.19 1.51 -46.31
C LEU A 1113 10.93 2.32 -46.08
N ALA A 1114 9.87 1.66 -45.64
CA ALA A 1114 8.65 2.31 -45.22
C ALA A 1114 8.35 1.99 -43.77
N VAL A 1115 7.81 2.97 -43.06
CA VAL A 1115 7.29 2.81 -41.71
C VAL A 1115 5.81 3.14 -41.73
N SER A 1116 5.01 2.32 -41.05
CA SER A 1116 3.58 2.57 -40.85
C SER A 1116 3.19 2.41 -39.40
N SER A 1117 2.25 3.25 -38.97
CA SER A 1117 1.58 3.14 -37.68
C SER A 1117 0.18 3.72 -37.82
N ASN A 1118 -0.81 3.01 -37.27
CA ASN A 1118 -2.22 3.31 -37.50
C ASN A 1118 -2.53 3.44 -39.01
N GLU A 1119 -3.16 4.53 -39.47
CA GLU A 1119 -3.45 4.76 -40.89
C GLU A 1119 -2.33 5.48 -41.66
N MET A 1120 -1.24 5.85 -40.98
CA MET A 1120 -0.18 6.68 -41.56
C MET A 1120 1.00 5.83 -42.03
N LYS A 1121 1.61 6.24 -43.15
CA LYS A 1121 2.78 5.60 -43.76
C LYS A 1121 3.75 6.64 -44.31
N ALA A 1122 5.03 6.48 -44.00
CA ALA A 1122 6.13 7.24 -44.59
C ALA A 1122 7.11 6.29 -45.30
N VAL A 1123 7.83 6.80 -46.30
CA VAL A 1123 8.81 6.04 -47.11
C VAL A 1123 10.08 6.86 -47.25
N VAL A 1124 11.24 6.21 -47.13
CA VAL A 1124 12.55 6.80 -47.38
C VAL A 1124 13.34 5.93 -48.35
N GLU A 1125 14.09 6.57 -49.24
CA GLU A 1125 15.04 5.92 -50.14
C GLU A 1125 16.47 6.12 -49.61
N VAL A 1126 17.26 5.05 -49.55
CA VAL A 1126 18.68 5.09 -49.18
C VAL A 1126 19.51 4.49 -50.30
N VAL A 1127 20.56 5.18 -50.73
CA VAL A 1127 21.48 4.67 -51.75
C VAL A 1127 22.63 3.92 -51.08
N VAL A 1128 22.82 2.64 -51.41
CA VAL A 1128 23.98 1.85 -50.98
C VAL A 1128 25.07 1.90 -52.05
N GLU A 1129 26.28 2.34 -51.70
CA GLU A 1129 27.42 2.51 -52.64
C GLU A 1129 28.68 1.74 -52.27
#